data_AF-A0A372QSU1-F1
#
_entry.id   AF-A0A372QSU1-F1
#
_cell.length_a   1.000
_cell.length_b   1.000
_cell.length_c   1.000
_cell.angle_alpha   90.00
_cell.angle_beta   90.00
_cell.angle_gamma   90.00
#
_symmetry.space_group_name_H-M   'P 1'
#
loop_
_entity.id
_entity.type
_entity.pdbx_description
1 polymer ?
#
loop_
_entity_poly.entity_id
_entity_poly.type
_entity_poly.pdbx_seq_one_letter_code
_entity_poly.pdbx_strand_id
1 'polypeptide(L)'
;MWEWKDDDIEKIEEMCRRIGREHNTKIKYIRDKQSYEIEGDEHKNLDESRDELLKALNLMARSATQSLIIPRRSNKIKSKPAKVDLPPGLPPPLPFEKENVPTMTQEQEAEDTELEDGVFKFNPRVKVSDFPEIFGWNRKEAFFTTCDYWNDICKECGVMGEIIEEKKKIVFNKGRERDVEEAIKRLAQLQENFLQPKFNHLHVPLVHYPNQYTLFKLYFCHILKHPYFSKTMKLDIKDFYVLVPATLDPLTQKYLLPQELPESTLLRSYDDNQFDRQWQENNENNREEKSTKGKAKAVSPNDDFYDSSSRNWGSISRPEETKWSQNAPNTKSLDAFPALSANRRSSNSGRPYPPENQRRPINEGSLIDLDDEPPVIKRAIRQQNPNKNNYSGTENRPTIGKMVRDYNFAKMKDALLDRLEYARVCKGEVRFFGSLGKAYFTKVNEAVNGKLWDYTELKDIIVSGHGVNPRFNEIATYDSNLIAGFIDVLGSTPINKSKSAYYEIKARARNAPQGPMSEVFMYVNMGFVSLEKVMLNWEPLVNIDWTILDRKVDFSAVLTSRRAIRHDVKPFSTFIKKISVSPNNRSISFEDVKDFLEVKSINFKQVTKFKLHYPFIAEVSRIERLEITDQPNSIKKIGKTGPKNRVHYTIEVYNDNHREAFKQNMSLGSGEIAKWTVDNILGESPLRNNLVELVKTMLLLVERCHKIAELRSQQIVAET
;
A
#
# COMPACT_ATOMS: atom_id res chain seq x y z
N MET A 1 17.64 11.16 26.25
CA MET A 1 17.33 12.34 27.07
C MET A 1 18.65 13.03 27.40
N TRP A 2 18.66 14.35 27.56
CA TRP A 2 19.88 15.10 27.88
C TRP A 2 20.17 14.98 29.37
N GLU A 3 21.36 14.51 29.73
CA GLU A 3 21.79 14.48 31.13
C GLU A 3 22.58 15.77 31.40
N TRP A 4 21.95 16.68 32.15
CA TRP A 4 22.49 17.97 32.54
C TRP A 4 23.28 17.83 33.84
N LYS A 5 24.44 18.48 33.93
CA LYS A 5 25.18 18.57 35.19
C LYS A 5 24.44 19.50 36.15
N ASP A 6 24.67 19.39 37.45
CA ASP A 6 24.00 20.23 38.47
C ASP A 6 24.17 21.74 38.19
N ASP A 7 25.37 22.16 37.75
CA ASP A 7 25.64 23.55 37.33
C ASP A 7 24.82 24.00 36.10
N ASP A 8 24.44 23.07 35.22
CA ASP A 8 23.61 23.35 34.05
C ASP A 8 22.11 23.34 34.42
N ILE A 9 21.72 22.55 35.43
CA ILE A 9 20.36 22.52 35.96
C ILE A 9 20.00 23.85 36.61
N GLU A 10 20.91 24.46 37.38
CA GLU A 10 20.68 25.78 37.98
C GLU A 10 20.48 26.86 36.90
N LYS A 11 21.28 26.82 35.83
CA LYS A 11 21.13 27.72 34.68
C LYS A 11 19.81 27.51 33.94
N ILE A 12 19.36 26.27 33.81
CA ILE A 12 18.06 25.93 33.20
C ILE A 12 16.91 26.47 34.06
N GLU A 13 16.98 26.33 35.38
CA GLU A 13 15.95 26.85 36.28
C GLU A 13 15.90 28.39 36.31
N GLU A 14 17.05 29.06 36.25
CA GLU A 14 17.12 30.51 36.13
C GLU A 14 16.58 31.00 34.78
N MET A 15 16.89 30.29 33.70
CA MET A 15 16.33 30.54 32.38
C MET A 15 14.81 30.37 32.34
N CYS A 16 14.26 29.31 32.94
CA CYS A 16 12.82 29.11 33.05
C CYS A 16 12.14 30.28 33.79
N ARG A 17 12.77 30.77 34.87
CA ARG A 17 12.29 31.96 35.60
C ARG A 17 12.37 33.25 34.79
N ARG A 18 13.35 33.37 33.88
CA ARG A 18 13.48 34.54 33.00
C ARG A 18 12.41 34.54 31.91
N ILE A 19 12.30 33.44 31.16
CA ILE A 19 11.31 33.29 30.07
C ILE A 19 9.89 33.40 30.62
N GLY A 20 9.63 32.80 31.79
CA GLY A 20 8.34 32.95 32.44
C GLY A 20 7.98 34.40 32.79
N ARG A 21 8.95 35.20 33.27
CA ARG A 21 8.72 36.63 33.53
C ARG A 21 8.51 37.45 32.27
N GLU A 22 9.21 37.13 31.18
CA GLU A 22 9.11 37.84 29.90
C GLU A 22 7.74 37.65 29.23
N HIS A 23 7.14 36.46 29.39
CA HIS A 23 5.85 36.11 28.76
C HIS A 23 4.67 36.05 29.74
N ASN A 24 4.86 36.47 30.99
CA ASN A 24 3.86 36.34 32.06
C ASN A 24 3.32 34.90 32.23
N THR A 25 4.21 33.91 32.13
CA THR A 25 3.94 32.48 32.35
C THR A 25 4.80 31.94 33.48
N LYS A 26 4.41 30.82 34.08
CA LYS A 26 5.15 30.16 35.15
C LYS A 26 5.71 28.85 34.60
N ILE A 27 7.03 28.81 34.44
CA ILE A 27 7.76 27.64 33.92
C ILE A 27 8.47 26.94 35.07
N LYS A 28 8.13 25.68 35.32
CA LYS A 28 8.76 24.83 36.34
C LYS A 28 9.49 23.66 35.70
N TYR A 29 10.77 23.51 36.02
CA TYR A 29 11.55 22.34 35.66
C TYR A 29 11.39 21.24 36.71
N ILE A 30 11.00 20.04 36.29
CA ILE A 30 10.84 18.86 37.13
C ILE A 30 12.06 17.96 36.94
N ARG A 31 13.05 18.10 37.84
CA ARG A 31 14.35 17.43 37.78
C ARG A 31 14.23 15.91 37.58
N ASP A 32 13.41 15.24 38.38
CA ASP A 32 13.24 13.77 38.37
C ASP A 32 12.69 13.21 37.06
N LYS A 33 11.97 14.03 36.30
CA LYS A 33 11.32 13.64 35.03
C LYS A 33 11.98 14.28 33.81
N GLN A 34 12.96 15.16 34.03
CA GLN A 34 13.56 16.02 33.00
C GLN A 34 12.49 16.69 32.11
N SER A 35 11.39 17.13 32.72
CA SER A 35 10.23 17.69 32.04
C SER A 35 9.95 19.12 32.49
N TYR A 36 9.28 19.90 31.66
CA TYR A 36 8.91 21.29 31.94
C TYR A 36 7.40 21.43 32.01
N GLU A 37 6.91 22.15 33.01
CA GLU A 37 5.51 22.50 33.20
C GLU A 37 5.37 24.01 33.00
N ILE A 38 4.52 24.43 32.06
CA ILE A 38 4.29 25.84 31.72
C ILE A 38 2.83 26.16 32.04
N GLU A 39 2.60 27.06 32.99
CA GLU A 39 1.28 27.54 33.39
C GLU A 39 1.11 29.02 32.98
N GLY A 40 -0.07 29.42 32.53
CA GLY A 40 -0.34 30.79 32.09
C GLY A 40 -1.79 30.95 31.63
N ASP A 41 -2.27 32.20 31.66
CA ASP A 41 -3.69 32.50 31.46
C ASP A 41 -4.08 32.67 29.97
N GLU A 42 -3.10 32.88 29.08
CA GLU A 42 -3.32 33.08 27.64
C GLU A 42 -2.53 32.07 26.79
N HIS A 43 -3.22 31.41 25.86
CA HIS A 43 -2.64 30.40 24.96
C HIS A 43 -1.49 30.92 24.11
N LYS A 44 -1.54 32.18 23.68
CA LYS A 44 -0.48 32.80 22.88
C LYS A 44 0.83 32.90 23.66
N ASN A 45 0.77 33.30 24.92
CA ASN A 45 1.94 33.46 25.79
C ASN A 45 2.52 32.09 26.19
N LEU A 46 1.68 31.04 26.28
CA LEU A 46 2.12 29.66 26.47
C LEU A 46 2.91 29.13 25.27
N ASP A 47 2.44 29.39 24.05
CA ASP A 47 3.14 28.97 22.83
C ASP A 47 4.47 29.74 22.63
N GLU A 48 4.47 31.05 22.85
CA GLU A 48 5.67 31.89 22.74
C GLU A 48 6.73 31.51 23.79
N SER A 49 6.32 31.29 25.05
CA SER A 49 7.24 30.84 26.12
C SER A 49 7.75 29.40 25.90
N ARG A 50 6.94 28.49 25.33
CA ARG A 50 7.38 27.14 24.94
C ARG A 50 8.45 27.21 23.85
N ASP A 51 8.21 27.99 22.80
CA ASP A 51 9.10 28.02 21.64
C ASP A 51 10.43 28.70 21.98
N GLU A 52 10.42 29.72 22.84
CA GLU A 52 11.63 30.34 23.35
C GLU A 52 12.42 29.41 24.29
N LEU A 53 11.73 28.66 25.16
CA LEU A 53 12.35 27.63 26.01
C LEU A 53 13.04 26.55 25.16
N LEU A 54 12.38 26.05 24.11
CA LEU A 54 12.95 25.06 23.20
C LEU A 54 14.20 25.60 22.47
N LYS A 55 14.16 26.84 22.03
CA LYS A 55 15.31 27.49 21.38
C LYS A 55 16.50 27.59 22.33
N ALA A 56 16.26 27.99 23.57
CA ALA A 56 17.31 28.14 24.56
C ALA A 56 17.90 26.78 25.02
N LEU A 57 17.05 25.75 25.19
CA LEU A 57 17.52 24.39 25.50
C LEU A 57 18.35 23.78 24.37
N ASN A 58 17.99 24.02 23.11
CA ASN A 58 18.77 23.56 21.96
C ASN A 58 20.14 24.24 21.86
N LEU A 59 20.27 25.49 22.32
CA LEU A 59 21.56 26.16 22.41
C LEU A 59 22.44 25.56 23.52
N MET A 60 21.84 25.18 24.66
CA MET A 60 22.54 24.51 25.76
C MET A 60 22.85 23.04 25.49
N ALA A 61 22.14 22.37 24.57
CA ALA A 61 22.32 20.95 24.26
C ALA A 61 23.76 20.59 23.83
N ARG A 62 24.57 21.56 23.40
CA ARG A 62 25.99 21.38 23.08
C ARG A 62 26.86 21.04 24.30
N SER A 63 26.44 21.37 25.52
CA SER A 63 27.15 21.03 26.77
C SER A 63 26.62 19.78 27.47
N ALA A 64 25.51 19.21 27.01
CA ALA A 64 24.87 18.05 27.63
C ALA A 64 25.47 16.72 27.15
N THR A 65 25.68 15.79 28.08
CA THR A 65 26.04 14.40 27.78
C THR A 65 24.81 13.62 27.32
N GLN A 66 24.94 12.91 26.20
CA GLN A 66 23.86 12.09 25.65
C GLN A 66 23.77 10.76 26.42
N SER A 67 22.76 10.62 27.26
CA SER A 67 22.56 9.42 28.09
C SER A 67 21.58 8.44 27.44
N LEU A 68 21.97 7.16 27.36
CA LEU A 68 21.22 6.02 26.82
C LEU A 68 20.53 5.18 27.91
N ILE A 69 20.39 5.70 29.13
CA ILE A 69 19.81 4.95 30.25
C ILE A 69 18.32 5.28 30.41
N ILE A 70 17.49 4.24 30.36
CA ILE A 70 16.06 4.28 30.67
C ILE A 70 15.92 4.28 32.21
N PRO A 71 15.24 5.27 32.83
CA PRO A 71 15.10 5.30 34.28
C PRO A 71 14.22 4.13 34.77
N ARG A 72 14.77 3.31 35.67
CA ARG A 72 14.02 2.27 36.38
C ARG A 72 13.04 2.93 37.35
N ARG A 73 11.75 2.62 37.21
CA ARG A 73 10.70 3.02 38.17
C ARG A 73 11.04 2.45 39.55
N SER A 74 11.11 3.32 40.57
CA SER A 74 11.19 2.93 41.97
C SER A 74 9.86 2.31 42.43
N ASN A 75 9.94 1.13 43.05
CA ASN A 75 8.79 0.45 43.65
C ASN A 75 8.19 1.32 44.77
N LYS A 76 6.90 1.70 44.64
CA LYS A 76 6.15 2.33 45.73
C LYS A 76 5.86 1.31 46.83
N ILE A 77 6.36 1.61 48.02
CA ILE A 77 6.01 0.97 49.29
C ILE A 77 4.53 1.26 49.59
N LYS A 78 3.74 0.21 49.84
CA LYS A 78 2.32 0.29 50.21
C LYS A 78 2.19 0.87 51.62
N SER A 79 1.59 2.05 51.77
CA SER A 79 1.05 2.51 53.04
C SER A 79 -0.30 1.82 53.31
N LYS A 80 -0.49 1.31 54.54
CA LYS A 80 -1.74 0.69 55.01
C LYS A 80 -2.84 1.75 55.18
N PRO A 81 -4.11 1.48 54.82
CA PRO A 81 -5.22 2.36 55.17
C PRO A 81 -5.65 2.17 56.64
N ALA A 82 -5.90 3.28 57.32
CA ALA A 82 -6.50 3.33 58.64
C ALA A 82 -7.97 2.87 58.59
N LYS A 83 -8.36 2.05 59.57
CA LYS A 83 -9.76 1.66 59.81
C LYS A 83 -10.54 2.88 60.31
N VAL A 84 -11.70 3.14 59.69
CA VAL A 84 -12.77 3.97 60.26
C VAL A 84 -13.93 3.02 60.51
N ASP A 85 -14.33 2.91 61.78
CA ASP A 85 -15.48 2.13 62.24
C ASP A 85 -16.77 2.92 62.00
N LEU A 86 -17.77 2.28 61.38
CA LEU A 86 -19.16 2.76 61.37
C LEU A 86 -20.09 1.61 61.81
N PRO A 87 -21.12 1.89 62.63
CA PRO A 87 -21.93 0.88 63.33
C PRO A 87 -23.05 0.26 62.46
N PRO A 88 -23.62 -0.89 62.87
CA PRO A 88 -24.50 -1.73 62.03
C PRO A 88 -25.99 -1.35 62.16
N GLY A 89 -26.76 -1.44 61.06
CA GLY A 89 -28.20 -1.19 61.09
C GLY A 89 -28.99 -1.67 59.86
N LEU A 90 -29.46 -2.93 59.95
CA LEU A 90 -30.71 -3.57 59.45
C LEU A 90 -31.05 -3.69 57.93
N PRO A 91 -31.76 -4.79 57.53
CA PRO A 91 -31.87 -5.31 56.15
C PRO A 91 -33.17 -4.87 55.42
N PRO A 92 -33.38 -5.23 54.13
CA PRO A 92 -34.24 -4.51 53.18
C PRO A 92 -35.67 -5.09 53.09
N PRO A 93 -36.60 -4.39 52.41
CA PRO A 93 -37.77 -5.04 51.81
C PRO A 93 -37.77 -4.94 50.28
N LEU A 94 -37.88 -6.10 49.64
CA LEU A 94 -38.49 -6.33 48.31
C LEU A 94 -39.81 -7.10 48.57
N PRO A 95 -40.68 -7.39 47.58
CA PRO A 95 -41.00 -6.71 46.32
C PRO A 95 -42.54 -6.47 46.18
N PHE A 96 -43.00 -5.68 45.20
CA PHE A 96 -44.39 -5.75 44.74
C PHE A 96 -44.51 -5.67 43.21
N GLU A 97 -45.57 -6.31 42.75
CA GLU A 97 -45.74 -7.00 41.48
C GLU A 97 -46.24 -6.14 40.31
N LYS A 98 -46.16 -6.77 39.14
CA LYS A 98 -46.50 -6.32 37.78
C LYS A 98 -47.97 -5.95 37.61
N GLU A 99 -48.22 -4.95 36.75
CA GLU A 99 -49.42 -4.91 35.90
C GLU A 99 -49.03 -4.69 34.43
N ASN A 100 -49.58 -5.55 33.58
CA ASN A 100 -49.52 -5.51 32.12
C ASN A 100 -50.78 -4.83 31.58
N VAL A 101 -50.66 -3.91 30.61
CA VAL A 101 -51.64 -3.80 29.50
C VAL A 101 -50.88 -3.44 28.20
N PRO A 102 -51.22 -4.02 27.02
CA PRO A 102 -50.38 -4.00 25.82
C PRO A 102 -50.91 -3.16 24.63
N THR A 103 -50.01 -3.01 23.63
CA THR A 103 -50.20 -3.09 22.15
C THR A 103 -50.01 -1.82 21.27
N MET A 104 -48.85 -1.83 20.59
CA MET A 104 -48.54 -1.55 19.15
C MET A 104 -49.00 -0.26 18.44
N THR A 105 -48.01 0.46 17.88
CA THR A 105 -47.80 0.52 16.41
C THR A 105 -46.31 0.68 16.08
N GLN A 106 -45.90 -0.01 15.02
CA GLN A 106 -44.53 -0.24 14.56
C GLN A 106 -43.93 0.96 13.81
N GLU A 107 -42.70 1.34 14.13
CA GLU A 107 -41.71 1.83 13.18
C GLU A 107 -40.37 1.15 13.49
N GLN A 108 -39.64 0.77 12.43
CA GLN A 108 -38.40 0.01 12.49
C GLN A 108 -37.28 0.85 13.12
N GLU A 109 -37.12 0.74 14.44
CA GLU A 109 -35.92 1.18 15.13
C GLU A 109 -34.81 0.15 14.95
N ALA A 110 -33.64 0.64 14.55
CA ALA A 110 -32.38 -0.08 14.73
C ALA A 110 -32.29 -0.49 16.21
N GLU A 111 -31.96 -1.76 16.47
CA GLU A 111 -31.65 -2.23 17.82
C GLU A 111 -30.45 -1.45 18.36
N ASP A 112 -30.71 -0.32 19.01
CA ASP A 112 -29.89 0.19 20.09
C ASP A 112 -29.94 -0.86 21.19
N THR A 113 -28.93 -1.74 21.21
CA THR A 113 -28.64 -2.53 22.41
C THR A 113 -28.30 -1.57 23.53
N GLU A 114 -29.31 -1.15 24.29
CA GLU A 114 -29.14 -0.55 25.61
C GLU A 114 -28.22 -1.48 26.41
N LEU A 115 -27.01 -0.98 26.69
CA LEU A 115 -26.03 -1.62 27.52
C LEU A 115 -26.59 -1.67 28.95
N GLU A 116 -27.16 -2.80 29.36
CA GLU A 116 -27.25 -3.12 30.78
C GLU A 116 -25.83 -3.02 31.36
N ASP A 117 -25.63 -2.16 32.37
CA ASP A 117 -24.31 -1.84 32.95
C ASP A 117 -23.44 -3.10 33.11
N GLY A 118 -22.36 -3.17 32.32
CA GLY A 118 -21.38 -4.25 32.39
C GLY A 118 -21.79 -5.60 31.79
N VAL A 119 -22.74 -5.64 30.85
CA VAL A 119 -23.12 -6.88 30.13
C VAL A 119 -22.88 -6.74 28.61
N PHE A 120 -22.15 -7.69 28.03
CA PHE A 120 -22.06 -7.86 26.57
C PHE A 120 -22.98 -8.99 26.12
N LYS A 121 -23.87 -8.71 25.15
CA LYS A 121 -24.76 -9.71 24.55
C LYS A 121 -24.26 -10.04 23.14
N PHE A 122 -24.11 -11.33 22.84
CA PHE A 122 -23.71 -11.76 21.50
C PHE A 122 -24.86 -11.59 20.50
N ASN A 123 -24.53 -11.33 19.24
CA ASN A 123 -25.49 -11.26 18.16
C ASN A 123 -26.25 -12.59 18.03
N PRO A 124 -27.58 -12.59 17.84
CA PRO A 124 -28.39 -13.80 17.73
C PRO A 124 -27.89 -14.82 16.69
N ARG A 125 -27.23 -14.34 15.63
CA ARG A 125 -26.64 -15.16 14.55
C ARG A 125 -25.46 -16.02 15.02
N VAL A 126 -24.78 -15.64 16.09
CA VAL A 126 -23.65 -16.39 16.66
C VAL A 126 -24.19 -17.58 17.45
N LYS A 127 -23.69 -18.78 17.17
CA LYS A 127 -24.00 -19.99 17.93
C LYS A 127 -22.96 -20.18 19.04
N VAL A 128 -23.33 -20.87 20.12
CA VAL A 128 -22.40 -21.19 21.22
C VAL A 128 -21.21 -22.02 20.70
N SER A 129 -21.42 -22.85 19.67
CA SER A 129 -20.37 -23.58 18.96
C SER A 129 -19.28 -22.70 18.34
N ASP A 130 -19.57 -21.42 18.12
CA ASP A 130 -18.70 -20.48 17.42
C ASP A 130 -17.77 -19.73 18.41
N PHE A 131 -18.07 -19.77 19.71
CA PHE A 131 -17.29 -19.08 20.74
C PHE A 131 -15.82 -19.48 20.74
N PRO A 132 -15.44 -20.77 20.62
CA PRO A 132 -14.03 -21.14 20.53
C PRO A 132 -13.30 -20.57 19.31
N GLU A 133 -14.02 -20.25 18.22
CA GLU A 133 -13.43 -19.61 17.05
C GLU A 133 -13.33 -18.09 17.21
N ILE A 134 -14.37 -17.46 17.77
CA ILE A 134 -14.39 -16.02 18.09
C ILE A 134 -13.29 -15.68 19.10
N PHE A 135 -13.15 -16.48 20.14
CA PHE A 135 -12.13 -16.27 21.18
C PHE A 135 -10.78 -16.86 20.83
N GLY A 136 -10.66 -17.62 19.74
CA GLY A 136 -9.41 -18.20 19.24
C GLY A 136 -8.93 -19.45 19.98
N TRP A 137 -9.70 -19.99 20.93
CA TRP A 137 -9.37 -21.18 21.73
C TRP A 137 -9.03 -22.41 20.89
N ASN A 138 -9.69 -22.58 19.72
CA ASN A 138 -9.46 -23.70 18.82
C ASN A 138 -8.44 -23.43 17.70
N ARG A 139 -7.92 -22.19 17.58
CA ARG A 139 -6.98 -21.83 16.51
C ARG A 139 -5.57 -22.29 16.85
N LYS A 140 -5.18 -23.47 16.36
CA LYS A 140 -3.79 -23.93 16.34
C LYS A 140 -3.03 -23.26 15.19
N GLU A 141 -2.80 -21.96 15.28
CA GLU A 141 -1.93 -21.26 14.34
C GLU A 141 -0.46 -21.46 14.71
N ALA A 142 0.41 -21.65 13.71
CA ALA A 142 1.84 -21.75 13.97
C ALA A 142 2.34 -20.44 14.62
N PHE A 143 3.18 -20.58 15.66
CA PHE A 143 3.79 -19.47 16.42
C PHE A 143 2.88 -18.62 17.30
N PHE A 144 1.57 -18.81 17.23
CA PHE A 144 0.63 -18.21 18.17
C PHE A 144 0.19 -19.32 19.12
N THR A 145 0.70 -19.32 20.36
CA THR A 145 0.09 -20.10 21.46
C THR A 145 -1.40 -19.76 21.50
N THR A 146 -2.25 -20.75 21.84
CA THR A 146 -3.72 -20.64 21.96
C THR A 146 -4.14 -19.18 22.10
N CYS A 147 -4.64 -18.61 20.99
CA CYS A 147 -5.08 -17.23 20.95
C CYS A 147 -6.28 -17.17 21.88
N ASP A 148 -6.09 -16.80 23.13
CA ASP A 148 -7.21 -16.65 24.07
C ASP A 148 -7.51 -15.16 24.15
N TYR A 149 -8.22 -14.69 23.12
CA TYR A 149 -8.52 -13.28 22.97
C TYR A 149 -9.34 -12.75 24.15
N TRP A 150 -10.14 -13.61 24.80
CA TRP A 150 -10.89 -13.26 25.98
C TRP A 150 -9.97 -12.94 27.16
N ASN A 151 -9.03 -13.84 27.47
CA ASN A 151 -8.06 -13.62 28.55
C ASN A 151 -7.13 -12.44 28.26
N ASP A 152 -6.75 -12.23 26.99
CA ASP A 152 -5.98 -11.06 26.57
C ASP A 152 -6.75 -9.77 26.84
N ILE A 153 -8.03 -9.68 26.43
CA ILE A 153 -8.88 -8.50 26.64
C ILE A 153 -9.04 -8.23 28.14
N CYS A 154 -9.35 -9.26 28.95
CA CYS A 154 -9.49 -9.12 30.40
C CYS A 154 -8.22 -8.53 31.03
N LYS A 155 -7.06 -9.06 30.66
CA LYS A 155 -5.77 -8.63 31.20
C LYS A 155 -5.38 -7.22 30.74
N GLU A 156 -5.59 -6.90 29.47
CA GLU A 156 -5.22 -5.59 28.89
C GLU A 156 -6.12 -4.47 29.40
N CYS A 157 -7.42 -4.72 29.54
CA CYS A 157 -8.38 -3.74 30.06
C CYS A 157 -8.40 -3.70 31.59
N GLY A 158 -7.85 -4.72 32.27
CA GLY A 158 -7.89 -4.82 33.73
C GLY A 158 -9.28 -5.16 34.27
N VAL A 159 -10.06 -5.92 33.50
CA VAL A 159 -11.43 -6.34 33.82
C VAL A 159 -11.48 -7.85 34.08
N MET A 160 -12.50 -8.31 34.79
CA MET A 160 -12.82 -9.74 34.87
C MET A 160 -14.30 -9.95 34.60
N GLY A 161 -14.63 -11.00 33.86
CA GLY A 161 -16.01 -11.38 33.58
C GLY A 161 -16.19 -12.89 33.48
N GLU A 162 -17.45 -13.29 33.41
CA GLU A 162 -17.89 -14.67 33.24
C GLU A 162 -18.71 -14.81 31.95
N ILE A 163 -18.38 -15.82 31.15
CA ILE A 163 -19.10 -16.14 29.91
C ILE A 163 -20.26 -17.07 30.28
N ILE A 164 -21.48 -16.59 30.13
CA ILE A 164 -22.70 -17.37 30.35
C ILE A 164 -23.17 -17.90 28.99
N GLU A 165 -22.63 -19.06 28.60
CA GLU A 165 -22.85 -19.67 27.27
C GLU A 165 -24.33 -19.88 26.95
N GLU A 166 -25.11 -20.39 27.90
CA GLU A 166 -26.55 -20.66 27.74
C GLU A 166 -27.35 -19.41 27.38
N LYS A 167 -26.92 -18.25 27.89
CA LYS A 167 -27.58 -16.95 27.69
C LYS A 167 -26.89 -16.10 26.63
N LYS A 168 -25.85 -16.62 25.97
CA LYS A 168 -25.01 -15.91 25.00
C LYS A 168 -24.65 -14.50 25.47
N LYS A 169 -24.16 -14.38 26.71
CA LYS A 169 -23.75 -13.10 27.28
C LYS A 169 -22.51 -13.21 28.15
N ILE A 170 -21.78 -12.10 28.28
CA ILE A 170 -20.66 -11.94 29.19
C ILE A 170 -21.04 -10.92 30.25
N VAL A 171 -20.86 -11.29 31.51
CA VAL A 171 -21.12 -10.39 32.64
C VAL A 171 -19.78 -10.00 33.27
N PHE A 172 -19.51 -8.70 33.33
CA PHE A 172 -18.29 -8.17 33.94
C PHE A 172 -18.48 -7.98 35.44
N ASN A 173 -17.66 -8.68 36.24
CA ASN A 173 -17.77 -8.71 37.69
C ASN A 173 -16.75 -7.78 38.38
N LYS A 174 -15.73 -7.30 37.65
CA LYS A 174 -14.71 -6.35 38.11
C LYS A 174 -14.21 -5.47 36.98
N GLY A 175 -13.93 -4.20 37.28
CA GLY A 175 -13.35 -3.23 36.36
C GLY A 175 -13.83 -1.82 36.68
N ARG A 176 -13.15 -0.79 36.16
CA ARG A 176 -13.74 0.56 36.09
C ARG A 176 -14.69 0.58 34.90
N GLU A 177 -15.76 1.36 34.99
CA GLU A 177 -16.77 1.51 33.92
C GLU A 177 -16.16 1.74 32.54
N ARG A 178 -15.23 2.69 32.42
CA ARG A 178 -14.48 2.97 31.17
C ARG A 178 -13.70 1.78 30.62
N ASP A 179 -13.13 0.95 31.51
CA ASP A 179 -12.36 -0.23 31.11
C ASP A 179 -13.28 -1.36 30.66
N VAL A 180 -14.47 -1.46 31.26
CA VAL A 180 -15.53 -2.40 30.86
C VAL A 180 -16.12 -2.01 29.52
N GLU A 181 -16.41 -0.73 29.29
CA GLU A 181 -16.83 -0.21 27.97
C GLU A 181 -15.82 -0.55 26.87
N GLU A 182 -14.52 -0.36 27.12
CA GLU A 182 -13.47 -0.70 26.18
C GLU A 182 -13.40 -2.21 25.90
N ALA A 183 -13.54 -3.05 26.94
CA ALA A 183 -13.61 -4.50 26.77
C ALA A 183 -14.83 -4.93 25.93
N ILE A 184 -15.99 -4.32 26.17
CA ILE A 184 -17.22 -4.53 25.40
C ILE A 184 -16.99 -4.15 23.92
N LYS A 185 -16.36 -3.01 23.64
CA LYS A 185 -16.03 -2.59 22.27
C LYS A 185 -15.13 -3.59 21.56
N ARG A 186 -14.09 -4.10 22.24
CA ARG A 186 -13.18 -5.11 21.69
C ARG A 186 -13.87 -6.44 21.41
N LEU A 187 -14.79 -6.86 22.30
CA LEU A 187 -15.62 -8.05 22.10
C LEU A 187 -16.56 -7.91 20.91
N ALA A 188 -17.22 -6.75 20.78
CA ALA A 188 -18.06 -6.44 19.64
C ALA A 188 -17.26 -6.53 18.33
N GLN A 189 -16.03 -6.00 18.32
CA GLN A 189 -15.15 -6.08 17.17
C GLN A 189 -14.72 -7.52 16.83
N LEU A 190 -14.39 -8.34 17.82
CA LEU A 190 -14.06 -9.76 17.58
C LEU A 190 -15.24 -10.52 16.98
N GLN A 191 -16.44 -10.28 17.51
CA GLN A 191 -17.66 -10.85 16.95
C GLN A 191 -17.89 -10.36 15.53
N GLU A 192 -17.73 -9.06 15.26
CA GLU A 192 -17.91 -8.51 13.94
C GLU A 192 -16.91 -9.11 12.94
N ASN A 193 -15.63 -9.19 13.31
CA ASN A 193 -14.60 -9.84 12.50
C ASN A 193 -14.90 -11.32 12.20
N PHE A 194 -15.60 -12.01 13.10
CA PHE A 194 -16.06 -13.38 12.89
C PHE A 194 -17.26 -13.45 11.96
N LEU A 195 -18.23 -12.55 12.12
CA LEU A 195 -19.44 -12.50 11.31
C LEU A 195 -19.19 -11.97 9.90
N GLN A 196 -18.18 -11.13 9.72
CA GLN A 196 -17.77 -10.63 8.41
C GLN A 196 -17.20 -11.78 7.56
N PRO A 197 -17.62 -11.91 6.29
CA PRO A 197 -17.03 -12.88 5.39
C PRO A 197 -15.53 -12.58 5.24
N LYS A 198 -14.69 -13.61 5.30
CA LYS A 198 -13.24 -13.45 5.06
C LYS A 198 -13.03 -12.72 3.74
N PHE A 199 -12.33 -11.60 3.81
CA PHE A 199 -12.10 -10.76 2.67
C PHE A 199 -11.18 -11.48 1.67
N ASN A 200 -11.77 -12.06 0.63
CA ASN A 200 -11.01 -12.59 -0.49
C ASN A 200 -10.28 -11.43 -1.18
N HIS A 201 -8.98 -11.59 -1.45
CA HIS A 201 -8.49 -11.61 -2.83
C HIS A 201 -9.12 -10.61 -3.83
N LEU A 202 -9.15 -9.27 -3.62
CA LEU A 202 -9.79 -8.40 -4.61
C LEU A 202 -8.80 -7.88 -5.65
N HIS A 203 -9.00 -8.28 -6.91
CA HIS A 203 -8.25 -7.78 -8.04
C HIS A 203 -9.12 -6.86 -8.90
N VAL A 204 -8.67 -5.63 -9.15
CA VAL A 204 -9.41 -4.61 -9.92
C VAL A 204 -8.59 -4.19 -11.15
N PRO A 205 -8.87 -4.77 -12.33
CA PRO A 205 -8.20 -4.37 -13.55
C PRO A 205 -8.82 -3.06 -14.08
N LEU A 206 -8.01 -2.03 -14.22
CA LEU A 206 -8.36 -0.73 -14.78
C LEU A 206 -7.50 -0.43 -16.00
N VAL A 207 -8.01 0.45 -16.85
CA VAL A 207 -7.32 0.88 -18.07
C VAL A 207 -7.26 2.39 -18.14
N HIS A 208 -6.13 2.91 -18.61
CA HIS A 208 -5.95 4.32 -18.88
C HIS A 208 -5.41 4.52 -20.29
N TYR A 209 -5.99 5.46 -21.04
CA TYR A 209 -5.46 5.87 -22.33
C TYR A 209 -4.97 7.33 -22.25
N PRO A 210 -3.68 7.62 -22.57
CA PRO A 210 -3.16 8.99 -22.51
C PRO A 210 -3.86 9.96 -23.48
N ASN A 211 -4.40 9.46 -24.60
CA ASN A 211 -5.15 10.28 -25.54
C ASN A 211 -6.59 10.48 -25.07
N GLN A 212 -6.91 11.71 -24.66
CA GLN A 212 -8.17 12.02 -23.98
C GLN A 212 -9.38 12.14 -24.91
N TYR A 213 -9.16 12.31 -26.21
CA TYR A 213 -10.21 12.63 -27.19
C TYR A 213 -10.47 11.49 -28.17
N THR A 214 -9.53 10.57 -28.33
CA THR A 214 -9.67 9.44 -29.25
C THR A 214 -10.46 8.32 -28.62
N LEU A 215 -11.57 7.95 -29.27
CA LEU A 215 -12.34 6.76 -28.92
C LEU A 215 -11.48 5.51 -29.16
N PHE A 216 -11.52 4.60 -28.20
CA PHE A 216 -10.74 3.38 -28.24
C PHE A 216 -11.53 2.20 -27.72
N LYS A 217 -11.19 1.01 -28.23
CA LYS A 217 -11.56 -0.28 -27.68
C LYS A 217 -10.32 -1.06 -27.27
N LEU A 218 -10.50 -2.04 -26.42
CA LEU A 218 -9.46 -2.91 -25.91
C LEU A 218 -9.29 -4.12 -26.83
N TYR A 219 -8.04 -4.40 -27.19
CA TYR A 219 -7.67 -5.61 -27.91
C TYR A 219 -6.58 -6.37 -27.15
N PHE A 220 -6.75 -7.70 -27.04
CA PHE A 220 -5.76 -8.58 -26.43
C PHE A 220 -4.71 -8.99 -27.44
N CYS A 221 -3.52 -8.41 -27.33
CA CYS A 221 -2.37 -8.80 -28.15
C CYS A 221 -1.53 -9.85 -27.42
N HIS A 222 -1.29 -10.98 -28.07
CA HIS A 222 -0.32 -11.96 -27.57
C HIS A 222 1.06 -11.32 -27.46
N ILE A 223 1.77 -11.54 -26.35
CA ILE A 223 3.01 -10.82 -26.05
C ILE A 223 4.11 -11.03 -27.10
N LEU A 224 4.18 -12.26 -27.66
CA LEU A 224 5.12 -12.61 -28.74
C LEU A 224 4.80 -11.92 -30.08
N LYS A 225 3.57 -11.43 -30.27
CA LYS A 225 3.18 -10.65 -31.45
C LYS A 225 3.42 -9.15 -31.26
N HIS A 226 3.67 -8.70 -30.04
CA HIS A 226 3.86 -7.29 -29.74
C HIS A 226 5.29 -6.84 -30.12
N PRO A 227 5.48 -5.77 -30.91
CA PRO A 227 6.79 -5.36 -31.46
C PRO A 227 7.87 -5.12 -30.40
N TYR A 228 7.47 -4.50 -29.30
CA TYR A 228 8.35 -4.23 -28.17
C TYR A 228 8.55 -5.45 -27.25
N PHE A 229 7.48 -6.04 -26.72
CA PHE A 229 7.57 -7.07 -25.68
C PHE A 229 8.12 -8.40 -26.19
N SER A 230 7.91 -8.74 -27.46
CA SER A 230 8.51 -9.92 -28.10
C SER A 230 10.04 -9.93 -28.05
N LYS A 231 10.67 -8.75 -28.06
CA LYS A 231 12.14 -8.59 -28.05
C LYS A 231 12.72 -8.40 -26.65
N THR A 232 11.93 -7.86 -25.73
CA THR A 232 12.43 -7.38 -24.43
C THR A 232 12.09 -8.28 -23.25
N MET A 233 11.06 -9.13 -23.38
CA MET A 233 10.64 -10.01 -22.30
C MET A 233 11.10 -11.44 -22.50
N LYS A 234 11.96 -11.89 -21.58
CA LYS A 234 12.31 -13.30 -21.40
C LYS A 234 11.31 -13.92 -20.41
N LEU A 235 10.12 -14.26 -20.88
CA LEU A 235 9.13 -14.98 -20.07
C LEU A 235 9.22 -16.48 -20.37
N ASP A 236 9.37 -17.29 -19.32
CA ASP A 236 9.43 -18.76 -19.40
C ASP A 236 8.03 -19.40 -19.65
N ILE A 237 6.99 -18.61 -19.97
CA ILE A 237 5.59 -19.07 -20.05
C ILE A 237 4.95 -18.58 -21.37
N LYS A 238 4.18 -19.46 -22.00
CA LYS A 238 3.74 -19.35 -23.40
C LYS A 238 2.51 -18.46 -23.65
N ASP A 239 1.62 -18.23 -22.68
CA ASP A 239 0.30 -17.61 -22.91
C ASP A 239 0.07 -16.30 -22.14
N PHE A 240 0.82 -15.26 -22.47
CA PHE A 240 0.62 -13.90 -21.92
C PHE A 240 0.11 -12.94 -22.99
N TYR A 241 -0.86 -12.11 -22.59
CA TYR A 241 -1.46 -11.07 -23.43
C TYR A 241 -1.29 -9.70 -22.78
N VAL A 242 -1.12 -8.67 -23.61
CA VAL A 242 -1.13 -7.26 -23.22
C VAL A 242 -2.30 -6.56 -23.91
N LEU A 243 -2.84 -5.52 -23.27
CA LEU A 243 -3.89 -4.71 -23.87
C LEU A 243 -3.29 -3.65 -24.79
N VAL A 244 -3.89 -3.49 -25.97
CA VAL A 244 -3.53 -2.49 -26.97
C VAL A 244 -4.80 -1.74 -27.38
N PRO A 245 -4.75 -0.40 -27.57
CA PRO A 245 -5.92 0.36 -28.00
C PRO A 245 -6.19 0.15 -29.49
N ALA A 246 -7.39 -0.29 -29.83
CA ALA A 246 -7.92 -0.12 -31.18
C ALA A 246 -8.60 1.25 -31.25
N THR A 247 -8.14 2.15 -32.11
CA THR A 247 -8.63 3.53 -32.18
C THR A 247 -9.63 3.70 -33.32
N LEU A 248 -10.67 4.51 -33.11
CA LEU A 248 -11.64 4.81 -34.15
C LEU A 248 -11.02 5.77 -35.18
N ASP A 249 -10.91 5.32 -36.43
CA ASP A 249 -10.48 6.17 -37.53
C ASP A 249 -11.60 7.15 -37.90
N PRO A 250 -11.37 8.47 -37.85
CA PRO A 250 -12.38 9.46 -38.19
C PRO A 250 -12.86 9.38 -39.65
N LEU A 251 -12.02 8.89 -40.57
CA LEU A 251 -12.36 8.83 -42.00
C LEU A 251 -13.21 7.60 -42.33
N THR A 252 -12.79 6.42 -41.87
CA THR A 252 -13.49 5.16 -42.17
C THR A 252 -14.56 4.78 -41.17
N GLN A 253 -14.61 5.44 -40.00
CA GLN A 253 -15.47 5.09 -38.86
C GLN A 253 -15.29 3.64 -38.39
N LYS A 254 -14.12 3.04 -38.66
CA LYS A 254 -13.76 1.69 -38.23
C LYS A 254 -12.66 1.75 -37.17
N TYR A 255 -12.69 0.78 -36.26
CA TYR A 255 -11.63 0.61 -35.27
C TYR A 255 -10.40 -0.03 -35.93
N LEU A 256 -9.26 0.65 -35.84
CA LEU A 256 -7.98 0.19 -36.37
C LEU A 256 -7.03 -0.12 -35.22
N LEU A 257 -6.32 -1.24 -35.33
CA LEU A 257 -5.20 -1.56 -34.44
C LEU A 257 -3.99 -0.68 -34.77
N PRO A 258 -3.07 -0.45 -33.82
CA PRO A 258 -1.85 0.30 -34.09
C PRO A 258 -1.05 -0.34 -35.22
N GLN A 259 -0.56 0.48 -36.15
CA GLN A 259 0.13 0.05 -37.38
C GLN A 259 1.37 -0.82 -37.12
N GLU A 260 1.95 -0.75 -35.91
CA GLU A 260 3.12 -1.53 -35.54
C GLU A 260 2.79 -3.02 -35.27
N LEU A 261 1.52 -3.39 -35.07
CA LEU A 261 1.13 -4.80 -34.92
C LEU A 261 1.09 -5.49 -36.29
N PRO A 262 1.70 -6.68 -36.47
CA PRO A 262 1.64 -7.39 -37.74
C PRO A 262 0.18 -7.65 -38.15
N GLU A 263 -0.19 -7.22 -39.37
CA GLU A 263 -1.56 -7.17 -39.91
C GLU A 263 -2.29 -8.52 -40.05
N SER A 264 -1.76 -9.63 -39.53
CA SER A 264 -2.34 -10.97 -39.75
C SER A 264 -3.55 -11.33 -38.89
N THR A 265 -4.26 -10.37 -38.26
CA THR A 265 -5.40 -10.71 -37.37
C THR A 265 -6.71 -9.97 -37.62
N LEU A 266 -6.82 -9.05 -38.59
CA LEU A 266 -8.09 -8.37 -38.88
C LEU A 266 -8.51 -8.51 -40.34
N LEU A 267 -9.01 -9.69 -40.68
CA LEU A 267 -9.90 -9.87 -41.83
C LEU A 267 -10.99 -10.88 -41.47
N ARG A 268 -11.94 -10.41 -40.67
CA ARG A 268 -13.36 -10.79 -40.73
C ARG A 268 -14.14 -9.75 -39.93
N SER A 269 -14.48 -8.66 -40.62
CA SER A 269 -15.56 -7.77 -40.18
C SER A 269 -16.82 -8.63 -40.07
N TYR A 270 -17.24 -8.94 -38.85
CA TYR A 270 -18.61 -9.36 -38.61
C TYR A 270 -19.43 -8.09 -38.44
N ASP A 271 -20.48 -7.96 -39.25
CA ASP A 271 -21.46 -6.90 -39.14
C ASP A 271 -22.11 -6.92 -37.74
N ASP A 272 -21.90 -5.85 -36.97
CA ASP A 272 -22.47 -5.64 -35.62
C ASP A 272 -24.02 -5.61 -35.60
N ASN A 273 -24.69 -5.71 -36.74
CA ASN A 273 -26.16 -5.64 -36.85
C ASN A 273 -26.89 -6.98 -36.72
N GLN A 274 -26.20 -8.13 -36.61
CA GLN A 274 -26.87 -9.43 -36.43
C GLN A 274 -26.97 -9.90 -34.97
N PHE A 275 -26.13 -9.42 -34.05
CA PHE A 275 -26.10 -9.93 -32.68
C PHE A 275 -27.23 -9.37 -31.80
N ASP A 276 -27.64 -8.11 -32.02
CA ASP A 276 -28.73 -7.48 -31.25
C ASP A 276 -30.11 -8.10 -31.55
N ARG A 277 -30.32 -8.65 -32.76
CA ARG A 277 -31.57 -9.39 -33.07
C ARG A 277 -31.59 -10.78 -32.45
N GLN A 278 -30.46 -11.48 -32.42
CA GLN A 278 -30.39 -12.84 -31.89
C GLN A 278 -30.43 -12.89 -30.35
N TRP A 279 -29.98 -11.82 -29.66
CA TRP A 279 -30.12 -11.70 -28.20
C TRP A 279 -31.55 -11.34 -27.76
N GLN A 280 -32.30 -10.60 -28.58
CA GLN A 280 -33.72 -10.31 -28.31
C GLN A 280 -34.60 -11.55 -28.52
N GLU A 281 -34.38 -12.33 -29.58
CA GLU A 281 -35.13 -13.58 -29.83
C GLU A 281 -34.84 -14.69 -28.79
N ASN A 282 -33.60 -14.79 -28.28
CA ASN A 282 -33.25 -15.80 -27.27
C ASN A 282 -33.74 -15.46 -25.84
N ASN A 283 -34.05 -14.20 -25.55
CA ASN A 283 -34.62 -13.80 -24.25
C ASN A 283 -36.14 -13.95 -24.19
N GLU A 284 -36.83 -13.90 -25.34
CA GLU A 284 -38.26 -14.20 -25.39
C GLU A 284 -38.52 -15.71 -25.29
N ASN A 285 -37.70 -16.54 -25.95
CA ASN A 285 -37.84 -18.01 -25.89
C ASN A 285 -37.47 -18.63 -24.52
N ASN A 286 -36.59 -18.00 -23.73
CA ASN A 286 -36.20 -18.50 -22.41
C ASN A 286 -37.20 -18.19 -21.28
N ARG A 287 -38.29 -17.45 -21.57
CA ARG A 287 -39.40 -17.27 -20.63
C ARG A 287 -40.49 -18.33 -20.72
N GLU A 288 -40.53 -19.14 -21.79
CA GLU A 288 -41.56 -20.18 -21.97
C GLU A 288 -41.09 -21.61 -21.63
N GLU A 289 -39.79 -21.88 -21.47
CA GLU A 289 -39.27 -23.24 -21.18
C GLU A 289 -38.91 -23.52 -19.71
N LYS A 290 -39.31 -22.68 -18.75
CA LYS A 290 -39.31 -23.06 -17.32
C LYS A 290 -40.59 -23.81 -16.93
N SER A 291 -40.83 -24.93 -17.62
CA SER A 291 -41.72 -25.98 -17.17
C SER A 291 -41.36 -27.27 -17.90
N THR A 292 -40.46 -28.08 -17.30
CA THR A 292 -40.51 -29.56 -17.18
C THR A 292 -39.12 -30.21 -17.06
N LYS A 293 -38.94 -31.04 -16.02
CA LYS A 293 -38.11 -32.28 -15.87
C LYS A 293 -36.62 -32.23 -16.29
N GLY A 294 -35.60 -32.64 -15.53
CA GLY A 294 -35.50 -33.66 -14.48
C GLY A 294 -34.95 -35.01 -15.01
N LYS A 295 -33.61 -35.25 -14.95
CA LYS A 295 -32.93 -36.52 -14.54
C LYS A 295 -31.44 -36.60 -14.96
N ALA A 296 -30.70 -37.34 -14.13
CA ALA A 296 -29.25 -37.52 -14.04
C ALA A 296 -28.59 -38.48 -15.08
N LYS A 297 -27.25 -38.40 -15.21
CA LYS A 297 -26.37 -39.57 -15.34
C LYS A 297 -24.89 -39.25 -15.05
N ALA A 298 -24.23 -40.18 -14.37
CA ALA A 298 -22.83 -40.21 -13.96
C ALA A 298 -22.00 -41.12 -14.88
N VAL A 299 -20.68 -40.87 -15.02
CA VAL A 299 -19.64 -41.88 -15.34
C VAL A 299 -18.30 -41.46 -14.69
N SER A 300 -17.59 -42.46 -14.15
CA SER A 300 -16.35 -42.43 -13.35
C SER A 300 -15.07 -42.80 -14.17
N PRO A 301 -13.86 -42.77 -13.58
CA PRO A 301 -12.52 -42.64 -14.22
C PRO A 301 -11.70 -43.95 -14.31
N ASN A 302 -10.50 -43.89 -14.93
CA ASN A 302 -9.26 -44.70 -14.74
C ASN A 302 -8.15 -44.10 -15.64
N ASP A 303 -6.99 -43.65 -15.14
CA ASP A 303 -5.75 -44.35 -14.70
C ASP A 303 -4.74 -44.63 -15.84
N ASP A 304 -3.52 -44.07 -15.75
CA ASP A 304 -2.23 -44.80 -15.74
C ASP A 304 -0.98 -43.90 -15.81
N PHE A 305 0.07 -44.35 -15.10
CA PHE A 305 1.34 -43.70 -14.74
C PHE A 305 2.52 -44.63 -15.13
N TYR A 306 3.75 -44.09 -15.20
CA TYR A 306 5.09 -44.70 -15.48
C TYR A 306 5.46 -44.87 -16.98
N ASP A 307 6.67 -44.65 -17.48
CA ASP A 307 8.00 -44.25 -16.98
C ASP A 307 8.89 -43.88 -18.21
N SER A 308 10.06 -43.31 -17.95
CA SER A 308 11.35 -43.59 -18.61
C SER A 308 12.15 -42.42 -19.21
N SER A 309 13.45 -42.61 -19.06
CA SER A 309 14.53 -41.65 -18.82
C SER A 309 15.51 -41.49 -19.98
N SER A 310 16.18 -40.32 -20.00
CA SER A 310 17.58 -40.07 -20.44
C SER A 310 17.98 -40.19 -21.93
N ARG A 311 18.62 -39.13 -22.47
CA ARG A 311 19.92 -39.15 -23.19
C ARG A 311 20.43 -37.75 -23.61
N ASN A 312 21.53 -37.37 -22.95
CA ASN A 312 22.75 -36.63 -23.32
C ASN A 312 22.96 -35.80 -24.62
N TRP A 313 23.63 -34.65 -24.38
CA TRP A 313 24.73 -33.93 -25.07
C TRP A 313 24.67 -33.55 -26.56
N GLY A 314 24.81 -32.24 -26.80
CA GLY A 314 25.33 -31.64 -28.03
C GLY A 314 25.95 -30.26 -27.74
N SER A 315 27.28 -30.21 -27.70
CA SER A 315 28.13 -29.03 -27.48
C SER A 315 28.13 -28.08 -28.68
N ILE A 316 28.00 -26.75 -28.49
CA ILE A 316 28.48 -25.75 -29.47
C ILE A 316 29.04 -24.50 -28.74
N SER A 317 30.36 -24.35 -28.92
CA SER A 317 31.24 -23.18 -29.09
C SER A 317 31.02 -21.83 -28.37
N ARG A 318 32.06 -21.44 -27.60
CA ARG A 318 32.44 -20.07 -27.22
C ARG A 318 32.71 -19.18 -28.45
N PRO A 319 32.51 -17.85 -28.30
CA PRO A 319 33.40 -16.88 -28.90
C PRO A 319 34.23 -16.14 -27.85
N GLU A 320 35.41 -15.73 -28.30
CA GLU A 320 36.55 -15.21 -27.57
C GLU A 320 36.41 -13.74 -27.13
N GLU A 321 37.37 -13.38 -26.26
CA GLU A 321 37.61 -12.08 -25.67
C GLU A 321 37.78 -10.94 -26.70
N THR A 322 37.29 -9.76 -26.36
CA THR A 322 37.88 -8.51 -26.88
C THR A 322 37.97 -7.48 -25.75
N LYS A 323 39.19 -7.00 -25.52
CA LYS A 323 39.58 -5.97 -24.54
C LYS A 323 39.42 -4.56 -25.14
N TRP A 324 39.52 -3.55 -24.25
CA TRP A 324 39.67 -2.08 -24.45
C TRP A 324 38.36 -1.31 -24.64
N SER A 325 38.13 -0.09 -24.13
CA SER A 325 38.84 0.83 -23.23
C SER A 325 37.89 2.01 -22.91
N GLN A 326 38.21 2.70 -21.82
CA GLN A 326 37.69 3.95 -21.25
C GLN A 326 37.18 5.01 -22.25
N ASN A 327 36.05 5.67 -21.91
CA ASN A 327 35.91 7.13 -21.96
C ASN A 327 34.72 7.62 -21.10
N ALA A 328 34.94 8.75 -20.43
CA ALA A 328 34.08 9.41 -19.44
C ALA A 328 32.85 10.12 -20.08
N PRO A 329 31.79 10.42 -19.30
CA PRO A 329 30.52 10.90 -19.84
C PRO A 329 30.46 12.43 -19.96
N ASN A 330 29.91 12.90 -21.08
CA ASN A 330 29.48 14.29 -21.26
C ASN A 330 28.08 14.47 -20.64
N THR A 331 28.00 15.28 -19.58
CA THR A 331 26.77 15.64 -18.88
C THR A 331 25.99 16.71 -19.63
N LYS A 332 24.73 16.43 -19.97
CA LYS A 332 23.69 17.46 -20.14
C LYS A 332 22.51 17.13 -19.23
N SER A 333 22.38 17.93 -18.19
CA SER A 333 21.31 17.92 -17.18
C SER A 333 19.95 18.17 -17.82
N LEU A 334 18.96 17.33 -17.50
CA LEU A 334 17.54 17.60 -17.70
C LEU A 334 16.90 17.78 -16.32
N ASP A 335 16.27 18.93 -16.13
CA ASP A 335 15.83 19.46 -14.83
C ASP A 335 14.78 18.61 -14.10
N ALA A 336 14.84 18.73 -12.76
CA ALA A 336 14.03 18.04 -11.76
C ALA A 336 12.51 18.39 -11.81
N PHE A 337 11.70 17.58 -11.11
CA PHE A 337 10.25 17.76 -10.95
C PHE A 337 9.84 19.22 -10.66
N PRO A 338 8.87 19.81 -11.39
CA PRO A 338 8.35 21.12 -11.02
C PRO A 338 7.52 20.99 -9.73
N ALA A 339 7.89 21.77 -8.72
CA ALA A 339 7.12 21.92 -7.49
C ALA A 339 5.80 22.65 -7.80
N LEU A 340 4.67 21.97 -7.64
CA LEU A 340 3.36 22.61 -7.60
C LEU A 340 3.10 23.05 -6.16
N SER A 341 3.18 24.35 -5.89
CA SER A 341 2.62 24.94 -4.67
C SER A 341 2.06 26.33 -4.91
N ALA A 342 1.02 26.64 -4.12
CA ALA A 342 0.11 27.75 -4.24
C ALA A 342 0.69 29.11 -3.80
N ASN A 343 0.00 30.18 -4.22
CA ASN A 343 0.17 31.60 -3.90
C ASN A 343 0.64 31.95 -2.46
N ARG A 344 1.72 32.76 -2.32
CA ARG A 344 1.70 34.17 -1.82
C ARG A 344 3.13 34.74 -1.53
N ARG A 345 3.37 35.94 -2.10
CA ARG A 345 4.13 37.13 -1.62
C ARG A 345 5.57 37.02 -1.03
N SER A 346 6.52 37.49 -1.83
CA SER A 346 7.45 38.64 -1.63
C SER A 346 8.40 38.74 -0.42
N SER A 347 9.72 38.73 -0.71
CA SER A 347 10.74 39.75 -0.33
C SER A 347 12.14 39.33 -0.82
N ASN A 348 13.14 40.15 -1.16
CA ASN A 348 13.29 41.53 -1.63
C ASN A 348 14.80 41.69 -1.99
N SER A 349 15.16 42.30 -3.12
CA SER A 349 16.42 43.07 -3.38
C SER A 349 16.37 43.53 -4.85
N GLY A 350 16.67 44.74 -5.28
CA GLY A 350 16.96 46.03 -4.67
C GLY A 350 17.58 46.92 -5.76
N ARG A 351 17.02 48.11 -6.03
CA ARG A 351 17.66 49.35 -6.58
C ARG A 351 16.61 50.40 -7.01
N PRO A 352 16.98 51.69 -7.13
CA PRO A 352 16.28 52.80 -6.46
C PRO A 352 15.35 53.63 -7.35
N TYR A 353 14.43 54.34 -6.69
CA TYR A 353 13.52 55.38 -7.23
C TYR A 353 14.25 56.66 -7.65
N PRO A 354 13.62 57.51 -8.49
CA PRO A 354 12.90 58.70 -7.96
C PRO A 354 11.62 59.05 -8.79
N PRO A 355 10.89 60.16 -8.53
CA PRO A 355 9.88 60.29 -7.47
C PRO A 355 8.45 60.65 -7.99
N GLU A 356 7.53 60.68 -7.03
CA GLU A 356 6.09 60.97 -7.04
C GLU A 356 5.58 62.16 -7.88
N ASN A 357 4.37 62.01 -8.46
CA ASN A 357 3.21 62.84 -8.10
C ASN A 357 1.86 62.36 -8.69
N GLN A 358 0.93 62.06 -7.76
CA GLN A 358 -0.47 62.50 -7.69
C GLN A 358 -1.55 62.11 -8.73
N ARG A 359 -2.63 61.52 -8.17
CA ARG A 359 -4.08 61.65 -8.47
C ARG A 359 -4.70 60.81 -9.61
N ARG A 360 -5.72 60.01 -9.24
CA ARG A 360 -6.86 59.57 -10.09
C ARG A 360 -7.79 60.79 -10.35
N PRO A 361 -8.85 60.78 -11.21
CA PRO A 361 -9.51 59.69 -11.96
C PRO A 361 -9.91 60.06 -13.42
N ILE A 362 -10.75 59.22 -14.07
CA ILE A 362 -11.82 59.53 -15.06
C ILE A 362 -11.68 58.83 -16.44
N ASN A 363 -12.77 58.14 -16.81
CA ASN A 363 -13.15 57.67 -18.14
C ASN A 363 -13.43 58.85 -19.07
N GLU A 364 -12.99 58.79 -20.33
CA GLU A 364 -13.80 59.10 -21.54
C GLU A 364 -12.91 59.13 -22.79
N GLY A 365 -13.52 58.83 -23.94
CA GLY A 365 -13.14 59.45 -25.21
C GLY A 365 -12.22 58.66 -26.13
N SER A 366 -12.82 58.08 -27.16
CA SER A 366 -12.15 57.63 -28.39
C SER A 366 -11.39 58.76 -29.08
N LEU A 367 -10.20 58.47 -29.59
CA LEU A 367 -9.70 59.10 -30.82
C LEU A 367 -8.77 58.12 -31.53
N ILE A 368 -9.13 57.87 -32.79
CA ILE A 368 -8.41 57.11 -33.78
C ILE A 368 -7.28 58.01 -34.28
N ASP A 369 -6.05 57.53 -34.24
CA ASP A 369 -5.03 57.96 -35.19
C ASP A 369 -4.33 56.71 -35.74
N LEU A 370 -4.40 56.61 -37.07
CA LEU A 370 -3.79 55.62 -37.93
C LEU A 370 -2.37 56.09 -38.21
N ASP A 371 -1.38 55.31 -37.81
CA ASP A 371 -0.07 55.32 -38.46
C ASP A 371 0.24 53.90 -38.93
N ASP A 372 0.23 53.76 -40.25
CA ASP A 372 0.55 52.57 -41.03
C ASP A 372 2.06 52.29 -40.96
N GLU A 373 2.45 51.25 -40.22
CA GLU A 373 3.66 50.48 -40.55
C GLU A 373 3.26 49.05 -40.98
N PRO A 374 3.79 48.55 -42.12
CA PRO A 374 3.41 47.26 -42.65
C PRO A 374 3.92 46.12 -41.75
N PRO A 375 3.06 45.20 -41.28
CA PRO A 375 3.54 44.07 -40.48
C PRO A 375 4.33 43.11 -41.37
N VAL A 376 5.59 42.91 -41.01
CA VAL A 376 6.46 41.85 -41.51
C VAL A 376 5.73 40.50 -41.40
N ILE A 377 5.37 39.92 -42.55
CA ILE A 377 4.77 38.58 -42.63
C ILE A 377 5.84 37.55 -42.21
N LYS A 378 5.87 37.19 -40.93
CA LYS A 378 6.42 35.91 -40.49
C LYS A 378 5.35 34.84 -40.77
N ARG A 379 5.54 34.03 -41.81
CA ARG A 379 4.76 32.81 -42.05
C ARG A 379 5.00 31.84 -40.89
N ALA A 380 4.21 31.95 -39.83
CA ALA A 380 3.97 30.84 -38.94
C ALA A 380 2.89 29.97 -39.57
N ILE A 381 3.26 28.80 -40.10
CA ILE A 381 2.30 27.75 -40.44
C ILE A 381 1.71 27.26 -39.11
N ARG A 382 0.60 27.88 -38.69
CA ARG A 382 -0.33 27.21 -37.78
C ARG A 382 -1.03 26.14 -38.61
N GLN A 383 -0.74 24.87 -38.36
CA GLN A 383 -1.65 23.79 -38.74
C GLN A 383 -2.99 24.06 -38.05
N GLN A 384 -3.92 24.65 -38.77
CA GLN A 384 -5.32 24.69 -38.39
C GLN A 384 -5.88 23.28 -38.59
N ASN A 385 -6.36 22.67 -37.50
CA ASN A 385 -7.16 21.45 -37.56
C ASN A 385 -8.38 21.69 -38.47
N PRO A 386 -8.69 20.80 -39.43
CA PRO A 386 -9.86 20.92 -40.30
C PRO A 386 -11.19 20.58 -39.62
N ASN A 387 -11.28 20.62 -38.29
CA ASN A 387 -12.51 20.35 -37.53
C ASN A 387 -13.08 21.62 -36.87
N LYS A 388 -13.32 22.66 -37.67
CA LYS A 388 -14.26 23.73 -37.29
C LYS A 388 -15.32 23.84 -38.36
N ASN A 389 -16.26 22.89 -38.36
CA ASN A 389 -17.58 23.10 -38.93
C ASN A 389 -18.62 22.58 -37.94
N ASN A 390 -19.46 23.52 -37.49
CA ASN A 390 -20.80 23.37 -36.93
C ASN A 390 -21.01 22.36 -35.80
N TYR A 391 -20.80 22.81 -34.56
CA TYR A 391 -21.64 22.42 -33.42
C TYR A 391 -21.75 23.57 -32.42
N SER A 392 -22.69 24.48 -32.64
CA SER A 392 -23.17 25.42 -31.60
C SER A 392 -24.17 24.72 -30.67
N GLY A 393 -23.78 23.57 -30.09
CA GLY A 393 -24.65 22.76 -29.20
C GLY A 393 -23.98 21.64 -28.40
N THR A 394 -22.64 21.51 -28.41
CA THR A 394 -21.91 20.39 -27.74
C THR A 394 -20.94 20.80 -26.62
N GLU A 395 -21.12 21.98 -26.01
CA GLU A 395 -20.15 22.48 -25.01
C GLU A 395 -20.08 21.68 -23.69
N ASN A 396 -20.87 20.62 -23.49
CA ASN A 396 -20.88 19.88 -22.20
C ASN A 396 -20.76 18.34 -22.28
N ARG A 397 -20.44 17.73 -23.43
CA ARG A 397 -20.20 16.27 -23.45
C ARG A 397 -18.81 15.94 -22.87
N PRO A 398 -18.70 15.09 -21.82
CA PRO A 398 -17.41 14.72 -21.25
C PRO A 398 -16.58 13.97 -22.29
N THR A 399 -15.28 14.26 -22.35
CA THR A 399 -14.35 13.54 -23.22
C THR A 399 -14.25 12.08 -22.77
N ILE A 400 -13.95 11.16 -23.69
CA ILE A 400 -13.75 9.73 -23.34
C ILE A 400 -12.68 9.56 -22.26
N GLY A 401 -11.60 10.35 -22.32
CA GLY A 401 -10.58 10.36 -21.28
C GLY A 401 -11.10 10.80 -19.91
N LYS A 402 -12.06 11.74 -19.85
CA LYS A 402 -12.74 12.10 -18.59
C LYS A 402 -13.60 10.94 -18.08
N MET A 403 -14.40 10.33 -18.96
CA MET A 403 -15.24 9.18 -18.60
C MET A 403 -14.43 8.02 -18.01
N VAL A 404 -13.31 7.66 -18.64
CA VAL A 404 -12.41 6.60 -18.16
C VAL A 404 -11.79 6.96 -16.81
N ARG A 405 -11.38 8.22 -16.60
CA ARG A 405 -10.83 8.66 -15.31
C ARG A 405 -11.87 8.61 -14.19
N ASP A 406 -13.08 9.08 -14.47
CA ASP A 406 -14.18 9.09 -13.50
C ASP A 406 -14.58 7.65 -13.13
N TYR A 407 -14.64 6.75 -14.14
CA TYR A 407 -14.84 5.30 -13.93
C TYR A 407 -13.74 4.68 -13.07
N ASN A 408 -12.47 4.89 -13.43
CA ASN A 408 -11.32 4.33 -12.71
C ASN A 408 -11.30 4.82 -11.26
N PHE A 409 -11.54 6.11 -11.04
CA PHE A 409 -11.55 6.69 -9.70
C PHE A 409 -12.69 6.13 -8.85
N ALA A 410 -13.90 6.00 -9.40
CA ALA A 410 -15.03 5.39 -8.71
C ALA A 410 -14.71 3.94 -8.30
N LYS A 411 -14.27 3.10 -9.25
CA LYS A 411 -13.93 1.69 -8.97
C LYS A 411 -12.77 1.54 -7.98
N MET A 412 -11.76 2.41 -8.07
CA MET A 412 -10.61 2.41 -7.16
C MET A 412 -11.03 2.81 -5.75
N LYS A 413 -11.84 3.87 -5.61
CA LYS A 413 -12.39 4.32 -4.33
C LYS A 413 -13.22 3.22 -3.69
N ASP A 414 -14.19 2.66 -4.41
CA ASP A 414 -15.10 1.65 -3.89
C ASP A 414 -14.34 0.39 -3.44
N ALA A 415 -13.31 -0.02 -4.18
CA ALA A 415 -12.47 -1.15 -3.81
C ALA A 415 -11.63 -0.91 -2.54
N LEU A 416 -11.26 0.35 -2.25
CA LEU A 416 -10.39 0.68 -1.12
C LEU A 416 -11.15 0.97 0.18
N LEU A 417 -12.39 1.46 0.14
CA LEU A 417 -13.14 1.87 1.34
C LEU A 417 -13.26 0.73 2.36
N ASP A 418 -13.95 -0.36 2.02
CA ASP A 418 -14.18 -1.48 2.92
C ASP A 418 -12.88 -2.20 3.32
N ARG A 419 -11.90 -2.17 2.41
CA ARG A 419 -10.64 -2.91 2.55
C ARG A 419 -9.64 -2.18 3.44
N LEU A 420 -9.68 -0.86 3.44
CA LEU A 420 -8.97 -0.06 4.42
C LEU A 420 -9.62 -0.18 5.79
N GLU A 421 -10.95 -0.21 5.90
CA GLU A 421 -11.60 -0.48 7.20
C GLU A 421 -11.18 -1.85 7.75
N TYR A 422 -11.18 -2.89 6.92
CA TYR A 422 -10.64 -4.20 7.32
C TYR A 422 -9.16 -4.14 7.69
N ALA A 423 -8.35 -3.39 6.94
CA ALA A 423 -6.92 -3.24 7.26
C ALA A 423 -6.67 -2.60 8.63
N ARG A 424 -7.63 -1.83 9.20
CA ARG A 424 -7.50 -1.25 10.55
C ARG A 424 -7.50 -2.29 11.66
N VAL A 425 -8.16 -3.43 11.46
CA VAL A 425 -8.23 -4.52 12.44
C VAL A 425 -7.13 -5.57 12.23
N CYS A 426 -6.42 -5.51 11.10
CA CYS A 426 -5.29 -6.40 10.84
C CYS A 426 -4.11 -6.06 11.76
N LYS A 427 -3.82 -6.97 12.70
CA LYS A 427 -2.63 -6.91 13.56
C LYS A 427 -1.36 -7.25 12.78
N GLY A 428 -0.40 -6.33 12.72
CA GLY A 428 0.89 -6.52 12.06
C GLY A 428 1.25 -5.41 11.09
N GLU A 429 1.99 -5.76 10.04
CA GLU A 429 2.48 -4.80 9.05
C GLU A 429 1.42 -4.61 7.96
N VAL A 430 0.94 -3.39 7.80
CA VAL A 430 0.03 -2.97 6.72
C VAL A 430 0.79 -2.04 5.77
N ARG A 431 0.58 -2.21 4.46
CA ARG A 431 1.19 -1.36 3.42
C ARG A 431 0.16 -1.00 2.37
N PHE A 432 0.17 0.28 1.97
CA PHE A 432 -0.49 0.78 0.78
C PHE A 432 0.51 1.58 -0.06
N PHE A 433 0.76 1.12 -1.29
CA PHE A 433 1.77 1.69 -2.17
C PHE A 433 1.43 1.47 -3.64
N GLY A 434 1.99 2.30 -4.52
CA GLY A 434 2.00 2.07 -5.96
C GLY A 434 3.26 1.30 -6.37
N SER A 435 3.12 0.21 -7.11
CA SER A 435 4.22 -0.57 -7.66
C SER A 435 4.34 -0.30 -9.17
N LEU A 436 5.53 0.03 -9.64
CA LEU A 436 5.82 0.20 -11.06
C LEU A 436 6.14 -1.16 -11.69
N GLY A 437 5.59 -1.44 -12.86
CA GLY A 437 5.72 -2.77 -13.45
C GLY A 437 5.02 -2.88 -14.78
N LYS A 438 4.43 -4.03 -15.06
CA LYS A 438 3.61 -4.25 -16.27
C LYS A 438 2.46 -5.21 -15.98
N ALA A 439 1.28 -4.88 -16.48
CA ALA A 439 0.11 -5.73 -16.43
C ALA A 439 0.05 -6.69 -17.62
N TYR A 440 -0.33 -7.93 -17.36
CA TYR A 440 -0.58 -8.96 -18.36
C TYR A 440 -1.86 -9.72 -18.05
N PHE A 441 -2.36 -10.42 -19.05
CA PHE A 441 -3.55 -11.23 -18.95
C PHE A 441 -3.22 -12.66 -19.38
N THR A 442 -3.74 -13.62 -18.63
CA THR A 442 -3.57 -15.05 -18.85
C THR A 442 -4.94 -15.71 -19.00
N LYS A 443 -4.98 -16.93 -19.55
CA LYS A 443 -6.24 -17.65 -19.82
C LYS A 443 -7.19 -16.88 -20.75
N VAL A 444 -6.65 -16.12 -21.71
CA VAL A 444 -7.45 -15.48 -22.75
C VAL A 444 -7.93 -16.56 -23.72
N ASN A 445 -9.23 -16.82 -23.74
CA ASN A 445 -9.87 -17.84 -24.56
C ASN A 445 -10.28 -17.30 -25.94
N GLU A 446 -10.73 -18.18 -26.83
CA GLU A 446 -11.19 -17.81 -28.19
C GLU A 446 -12.41 -16.88 -28.19
N ALA A 447 -13.22 -16.89 -27.12
CA ALA A 447 -14.38 -16.01 -27.01
C ALA A 447 -13.98 -14.55 -26.77
N VAL A 448 -12.79 -14.30 -26.20
CA VAL A 448 -12.23 -12.97 -25.91
C VAL A 448 -11.19 -12.56 -26.96
N ASN A 449 -10.36 -13.51 -27.39
CA ASN A 449 -9.29 -13.27 -28.35
C ASN A 449 -9.84 -12.83 -29.71
N GLY A 450 -9.19 -11.86 -30.35
CA GLY A 450 -9.61 -11.34 -31.66
C GLY A 450 -10.79 -10.35 -31.62
N LYS A 451 -11.44 -10.13 -30.48
CA LYS A 451 -12.54 -9.17 -30.32
C LYS A 451 -12.08 -7.83 -29.74
N LEU A 452 -12.91 -6.81 -29.97
CA LEU A 452 -12.74 -5.46 -29.41
C LEU A 452 -13.74 -5.26 -28.27
N TRP A 453 -13.24 -4.80 -27.12
CA TRP A 453 -14.02 -4.66 -25.90
C TRP A 453 -14.05 -3.23 -25.39
N ASP A 454 -15.11 -2.84 -24.70
CA ASP A 454 -15.15 -1.57 -24.00
C ASP A 454 -14.44 -1.68 -22.64
N TYR A 455 -13.85 -0.57 -22.17
CA TYR A 455 -13.08 -0.56 -20.92
C TYR A 455 -13.92 -0.91 -19.68
N THR A 456 -15.24 -0.68 -19.73
CA THR A 456 -16.18 -1.04 -18.66
C THR A 456 -16.42 -2.54 -18.55
N GLU A 457 -16.19 -3.29 -19.62
CA GLU A 457 -16.45 -4.74 -19.69
C GLU A 457 -15.31 -5.57 -19.10
N LEU A 458 -14.13 -4.97 -18.92
CA LEU A 458 -12.90 -5.68 -18.52
C LEU A 458 -13.06 -6.46 -17.21
N LYS A 459 -13.65 -5.85 -16.18
CA LYS A 459 -13.79 -6.49 -14.87
C LYS A 459 -14.91 -7.54 -14.89
N ASP A 460 -16.13 -7.10 -15.20
CA ASP A 460 -17.33 -7.88 -14.90
C ASP A 460 -17.64 -8.93 -15.99
N ILE A 461 -17.28 -8.67 -17.26
CA ILE A 461 -17.52 -9.60 -18.38
C ILE A 461 -16.26 -10.41 -18.69
N ILE A 462 -15.12 -9.75 -18.91
CA ILE A 462 -13.92 -10.44 -19.40
C ILE A 462 -13.24 -11.24 -18.28
N VAL A 463 -12.98 -10.60 -17.13
CA VAL A 463 -12.32 -11.27 -16.00
C VAL A 463 -13.28 -12.19 -15.26
N SER A 464 -14.43 -11.68 -14.81
CA SER A 464 -15.39 -12.49 -14.04
C SER A 464 -16.22 -13.45 -14.89
N GLY A 465 -16.69 -13.04 -16.08
CA GLY A 465 -17.53 -13.88 -16.95
C GLY A 465 -16.75 -14.91 -17.76
N HIS A 466 -15.68 -14.48 -18.45
CA HIS A 466 -14.88 -15.35 -19.33
C HIS A 466 -13.67 -16.00 -18.64
N GLY A 467 -13.40 -15.68 -17.37
CA GLY A 467 -12.34 -16.31 -16.58
C GLY A 467 -10.92 -15.89 -16.97
N VAL A 468 -10.78 -14.77 -17.69
CA VAL A 468 -9.46 -14.17 -17.99
C VAL A 468 -8.82 -13.73 -16.69
N ASN A 469 -7.55 -14.06 -16.50
CA ASN A 469 -6.86 -13.82 -15.25
C ASN A 469 -5.82 -12.70 -15.40
N PRO A 470 -6.08 -11.50 -14.86
CA PRO A 470 -5.10 -10.41 -14.84
C PRO A 470 -3.95 -10.74 -13.89
N ARG A 471 -2.74 -10.27 -14.23
CA ARG A 471 -1.53 -10.43 -13.44
C ARG A 471 -0.66 -9.19 -13.58
N PHE A 472 -0.23 -8.65 -12.45
CA PHE A 472 0.78 -7.60 -12.41
C PHE A 472 2.17 -8.17 -12.13
N ASN A 473 3.16 -7.80 -12.94
CA ASN A 473 4.56 -8.05 -12.63
C ASN A 473 5.17 -6.79 -12.02
N GLU A 474 5.49 -6.85 -10.73
CA GLU A 474 6.08 -5.76 -9.94
C GLU A 474 7.57 -5.50 -10.28
N ILE A 475 8.16 -6.30 -11.16
CA ILE A 475 9.54 -6.10 -11.61
C ILE A 475 9.56 -4.96 -12.62
N ALA A 476 10.15 -3.85 -12.22
CA ALA A 476 10.34 -2.68 -13.08
C ALA A 476 11.30 -2.98 -14.23
N THR A 477 12.42 -3.68 -13.96
CA THR A 477 13.36 -4.12 -15.00
C THR A 477 14.39 -5.14 -14.46
N TYR A 478 15.00 -5.91 -15.37
CA TYR A 478 16.19 -6.71 -15.13
C TYR A 478 17.48 -6.02 -15.63
N ASP A 479 17.34 -4.98 -16.47
CA ASP A 479 18.46 -4.26 -17.08
C ASP A 479 18.98 -3.15 -16.15
N SER A 480 20.29 -3.21 -15.86
CA SER A 480 20.98 -2.25 -15.01
C SER A 480 21.15 -0.87 -15.67
N ASN A 481 21.10 -0.78 -17.00
CA ASN A 481 21.15 0.49 -17.72
C ASN A 481 19.77 1.16 -17.73
N LEU A 482 18.70 0.39 -17.99
CA LEU A 482 17.34 0.91 -17.95
C LEU A 482 16.97 1.45 -16.57
N ILE A 483 17.34 0.74 -15.49
CA ILE A 483 17.07 1.23 -14.12
C ILE A 483 17.84 2.52 -13.81
N ALA A 484 19.04 2.73 -14.37
CA ALA A 484 19.78 3.98 -14.17
C ALA A 484 18.98 5.18 -14.71
N GLY A 485 18.44 5.06 -15.93
CA GLY A 485 17.56 6.08 -16.48
C GLY A 485 16.23 6.25 -15.71
N PHE A 486 15.69 5.18 -15.12
CA PHE A 486 14.53 5.31 -14.22
C PHE A 486 14.90 6.04 -12.91
N ILE A 487 16.10 5.81 -12.37
CA ILE A 487 16.58 6.53 -11.19
C ILE A 487 16.75 8.03 -11.49
N ASP A 488 17.25 8.38 -12.68
CA ASP A 488 17.38 9.78 -13.10
C ASP A 488 16.03 10.50 -13.09
N VAL A 489 14.95 9.79 -13.48
CA VAL A 489 13.58 10.30 -13.41
C VAL A 489 13.10 10.58 -11.99
N LEU A 490 13.57 9.83 -10.99
CA LEU A 490 13.19 9.97 -9.58
C LEU A 490 13.94 11.12 -8.89
N GLY A 491 15.02 11.62 -9.50
CA GLY A 491 15.85 12.71 -8.99
C GLY A 491 17.26 12.26 -8.62
N SER A 492 18.22 13.19 -8.71
CA SER A 492 19.66 12.88 -8.66
C SER A 492 20.20 12.58 -7.25
N THR A 493 19.46 12.94 -6.19
CA THR A 493 19.94 12.78 -4.81
C THR A 493 19.01 11.90 -3.98
N PRO A 494 19.46 10.70 -3.55
CA PRO A 494 18.68 9.87 -2.65
C PRO A 494 18.57 10.50 -1.26
N ILE A 495 17.44 10.27 -0.58
CA ILE A 495 17.16 10.73 0.79
C ILE A 495 18.19 10.16 1.76
N ASN A 496 18.51 8.88 1.59
CA ASN A 496 19.50 8.17 2.39
C ASN A 496 20.77 7.99 1.54
N LYS A 497 21.87 8.64 1.95
CA LYS A 497 23.19 8.42 1.32
C LYS A 497 23.69 6.99 1.55
N SER A 498 23.27 6.32 2.62
CA SER A 498 23.56 4.91 2.87
C SER A 498 22.44 4.02 2.32
N LYS A 499 22.80 3.11 1.40
CA LYS A 499 21.90 2.03 0.97
C LYS A 499 21.66 1.11 2.17
N SER A 500 20.41 0.96 2.60
CA SER A 500 20.07 -0.09 3.57
C SER A 500 20.11 -1.43 2.84
N ALA A 501 21.01 -2.32 3.27
CA ALA A 501 21.19 -3.64 2.69
C ALA A 501 20.93 -4.73 3.73
N TYR A 502 20.17 -5.74 3.35
CA TYR A 502 19.78 -6.84 4.23
C TYR A 502 19.54 -8.12 3.44
N TYR A 503 19.57 -9.25 4.14
CA TYR A 503 19.15 -10.55 3.62
C TYR A 503 17.71 -10.80 4.02
N GLU A 504 16.85 -11.05 3.04
CA GLU A 504 15.50 -11.55 3.23
C GLU A 504 15.52 -13.07 3.01
N ILE A 505 15.33 -13.83 4.08
CA ILE A 505 15.38 -15.28 4.08
C ILE A 505 13.94 -15.81 4.10
N LYS A 506 13.53 -16.50 3.04
CA LYS A 506 12.28 -17.26 3.01
C LYS A 506 12.53 -18.64 3.57
N ALA A 507 11.77 -19.04 4.59
CA ALA A 507 11.88 -20.34 5.24
C ALA A 507 10.50 -20.95 5.52
N ARG A 508 10.46 -22.26 5.73
CA ARG A 508 9.34 -22.94 6.37
C ARG A 508 9.70 -23.18 7.83
N ALA A 509 8.84 -22.77 8.75
CA ALA A 509 9.12 -22.91 10.17
C ALA A 509 7.87 -23.33 10.97
N ARG A 510 8.11 -23.94 12.15
CA ARG A 510 7.08 -24.27 13.14
C ARG A 510 7.61 -24.13 14.57
N ASN A 511 6.71 -24.00 15.54
CA ASN A 511 7.03 -23.86 16.96
C ASN A 511 7.15 -25.20 17.72
N ALA A 512 6.57 -26.28 17.18
CA ALA A 512 6.60 -27.62 17.77
C ALA A 512 6.88 -28.71 16.71
N PRO A 513 7.55 -29.82 17.04
CA PRO A 513 7.89 -30.88 16.07
C PRO A 513 6.69 -31.58 15.40
N GLN A 514 5.49 -31.47 15.97
CA GLN A 514 4.25 -32.00 15.39
C GLN A 514 3.29 -30.89 14.98
N GLY A 515 3.71 -29.62 15.09
CA GLY A 515 2.90 -28.47 14.70
C GLY A 515 2.90 -28.26 13.17
N PRO A 516 1.92 -27.49 12.66
CA PRO A 516 1.87 -27.13 11.25
C PRO A 516 3.06 -26.25 10.85
N MET A 517 3.66 -26.54 9.70
CA MET A 517 4.68 -25.69 9.09
C MET A 517 4.04 -24.48 8.42
N SER A 518 4.58 -23.29 8.67
CA SER A 518 4.18 -22.04 8.01
C SER A 518 5.35 -21.41 7.26
N GLU A 519 5.06 -20.72 6.16
CA GLU A 519 6.06 -19.91 5.48
C GLU A 519 6.32 -18.62 6.25
N VAL A 520 7.60 -18.30 6.45
CA VAL A 520 8.06 -17.13 7.19
C VAL A 520 9.16 -16.42 6.42
N PHE A 521 9.21 -15.10 6.57
CA PHE A 521 10.27 -14.23 6.07
C PHE A 521 11.06 -13.66 7.24
N MET A 522 12.37 -13.85 7.20
CA MET A 522 13.30 -13.37 8.21
C MET A 522 14.20 -12.31 7.60
N TYR A 523 14.34 -11.18 8.29
CA TYR A 523 15.12 -10.04 7.82
C TYR A 523 16.40 -9.94 8.64
N VAL A 524 17.54 -10.21 8.01
CA VAL A 524 18.85 -10.23 8.66
C VAL A 524 19.70 -9.08 8.12
N ASN A 525 20.28 -8.30 9.02
CA ASN A 525 21.14 -7.18 8.64
C ASN A 525 22.40 -7.67 7.89
N MET A 526 22.86 -6.92 6.88
CA MET A 526 24.07 -7.27 6.14
C MET A 526 25.36 -6.97 6.95
N GLY A 527 25.35 -5.96 7.81
CA GLY A 527 26.54 -5.50 8.53
C GLY A 527 26.93 -6.38 9.71
N PHE A 528 25.95 -7.04 10.34
CA PHE A 528 26.16 -7.91 11.49
C PHE A 528 24.99 -8.89 11.63
N VAL A 529 25.21 -9.99 12.35
CA VAL A 529 24.20 -11.05 12.54
C VAL A 529 23.15 -10.58 13.54
N SER A 530 22.11 -9.91 13.03
CA SER A 530 20.93 -9.52 13.80
C SER A 530 19.66 -9.77 13.00
N LEU A 531 18.72 -10.47 13.61
CA LEU A 531 17.39 -10.72 13.07
C LEU A 531 16.48 -9.56 13.44
N GLU A 532 16.17 -8.70 12.48
CA GLU A 532 15.40 -7.47 12.71
C GLU A 532 13.91 -7.77 12.92
N LYS A 533 13.34 -8.67 12.11
CA LYS A 533 11.95 -9.10 12.22
C LYS A 533 11.70 -10.45 11.55
N VAL A 534 10.63 -11.10 11.99
CA VAL A 534 10.07 -12.31 11.38
C VAL A 534 8.61 -12.06 11.05
N MET A 535 8.21 -12.37 9.82
CA MET A 535 6.90 -12.06 9.27
C MET A 535 6.31 -13.27 8.57
N LEU A 536 4.97 -13.40 8.57
CA LEU A 536 4.28 -14.33 7.69
C LEU A 536 4.23 -13.81 6.23
N ASN A 537 3.65 -14.62 5.35
CA ASN A 537 3.35 -14.23 3.98
C ASN A 537 2.47 -12.96 3.93
N TRP A 538 2.69 -12.15 2.89
CA TRP A 538 1.79 -11.05 2.56
C TRP A 538 0.43 -11.60 2.17
N GLU A 539 -0.61 -11.07 2.79
CA GLU A 539 -2.00 -11.26 2.44
C GLU A 539 -2.43 -10.05 1.60
N PRO A 540 -2.62 -10.21 0.27
CA PRO A 540 -3.02 -9.10 -0.58
C PRO A 540 -4.51 -8.83 -0.36
N LEU A 541 -4.85 -7.66 0.20
CA LEU A 541 -6.24 -7.27 0.43
C LEU A 541 -6.86 -6.78 -0.87
N VAL A 542 -6.13 -5.92 -1.60
CA VAL A 542 -6.54 -5.34 -2.87
C VAL A 542 -5.34 -5.11 -3.78
N ASN A 543 -5.45 -5.49 -5.05
CA ASN A 543 -4.58 -5.05 -6.13
C ASN A 543 -5.40 -4.30 -7.18
N ILE A 544 -4.98 -3.08 -7.52
CA ILE A 544 -5.65 -2.23 -8.51
C ILE A 544 -4.67 -1.93 -9.63
N ASP A 545 -4.78 -2.69 -10.71
CA ASP A 545 -3.87 -2.62 -11.84
C ASP A 545 -4.32 -1.53 -12.80
N TRP A 546 -3.48 -0.53 -13.03
CA TRP A 546 -3.68 0.50 -14.03
C TRP A 546 -2.90 0.15 -15.28
N THR A 547 -3.55 -0.53 -16.22
CA THR A 547 -2.96 -0.83 -17.53
C THR A 547 -2.97 0.43 -18.38
N ILE A 548 -1.80 0.97 -18.70
CA ILE A 548 -1.71 2.21 -19.48
C ILE A 548 -1.44 1.82 -20.93
N LEU A 549 -2.44 2.08 -21.77
CA LEU A 549 -2.40 1.75 -23.19
C LEU A 549 -1.29 2.54 -23.88
N ASP A 550 -0.63 1.90 -24.85
CA ASP A 550 0.54 2.42 -25.58
C ASP A 550 1.75 2.77 -24.70
N ARG A 551 1.83 2.21 -23.49
CA ARG A 551 2.98 2.37 -22.59
C ARG A 551 3.67 1.05 -22.32
N LYS A 552 5.00 1.16 -22.17
CA LYS A 552 5.91 0.04 -21.89
C LYS A 552 5.90 -0.36 -20.41
N VAL A 553 5.35 0.50 -19.58
CA VAL A 553 5.33 0.39 -18.13
C VAL A 553 3.92 0.77 -17.68
N ASP A 554 3.42 0.06 -16.69
CA ASP A 554 2.13 0.25 -16.02
C ASP A 554 2.38 0.45 -14.51
N PHE A 555 1.32 0.58 -13.72
CA PHE A 555 1.44 0.50 -12.26
C PHE A 555 0.28 -0.26 -11.63
N SER A 556 0.49 -0.75 -10.40
CA SER A 556 -0.56 -1.32 -9.57
C SER A 556 -0.57 -0.64 -8.21
N ALA A 557 -1.74 -0.27 -7.70
CA ALA A 557 -1.89 0.16 -6.31
C ALA A 557 -2.23 -1.06 -5.45
N VAL A 558 -1.39 -1.34 -4.45
CA VAL A 558 -1.44 -2.57 -3.66
C VAL A 558 -1.68 -2.23 -2.20
N LEU A 559 -2.76 -2.78 -1.64
CA LEU A 559 -3.04 -2.79 -0.20
C LEU A 559 -2.83 -4.22 0.31
N THR A 560 -1.91 -4.40 1.24
CA THR A 560 -1.57 -5.71 1.79
C THR A 560 -1.30 -5.65 3.28
N SER A 561 -1.56 -6.75 3.97
CA SER A 561 -1.23 -6.92 5.38
C SER A 561 -0.44 -8.21 5.61
N ARG A 562 0.33 -8.27 6.69
CA ARG A 562 0.92 -9.51 7.17
C ARG A 562 1.13 -9.47 8.66
N ARG A 563 1.04 -10.62 9.30
CA ARG A 563 1.25 -10.74 10.74
C ARG A 563 2.73 -10.83 11.07
N ALA A 564 3.12 -10.10 12.12
CA ALA A 564 4.43 -10.19 12.71
C ALA A 564 4.51 -11.37 13.69
N ILE A 565 5.66 -12.03 13.70
CA ILE A 565 5.97 -13.11 14.63
C ILE A 565 7.08 -12.63 15.55
N ARG A 566 7.00 -13.02 16.83
CA ARG A 566 8.09 -12.84 17.76
C ARG A 566 9.34 -13.56 17.24
N HIS A 567 10.44 -12.84 17.15
CA HIS A 567 11.70 -13.34 16.60
C HIS A 567 12.68 -13.78 17.70
N ASP A 568 12.38 -13.47 18.96
CA ASP A 568 13.17 -13.80 20.15
C ASP A 568 12.87 -15.20 20.73
N VAL A 569 12.01 -15.98 20.06
CA VAL A 569 11.58 -17.33 20.47
C VAL A 569 12.16 -18.41 19.57
N LYS A 570 12.12 -19.67 20.02
CA LYS A 570 12.47 -20.82 19.16
C LYS A 570 11.43 -20.96 18.03
N PRO A 571 11.84 -21.32 16.80
CA PRO A 571 13.18 -21.71 16.39
C PRO A 571 14.09 -20.54 15.95
N PHE A 572 13.59 -19.32 15.87
CA PHE A 572 14.32 -18.16 15.35
C PHE A 572 15.54 -17.78 16.18
N SER A 573 15.42 -17.81 17.50
CA SER A 573 16.54 -17.57 18.42
C SER A 573 17.62 -18.66 18.37
N THR A 574 17.29 -19.87 17.90
CA THR A 574 18.27 -20.92 17.59
C THR A 574 18.90 -20.68 16.22
N PHE A 575 18.08 -20.36 15.21
CA PHE A 575 18.54 -20.13 13.85
C PHE A 575 19.54 -18.98 13.76
N ILE A 576 19.31 -17.87 14.47
CA ILE A 576 20.24 -16.73 14.45
C ILE A 576 21.64 -17.09 14.97
N LYS A 577 21.74 -18.05 15.90
CA LYS A 577 23.03 -18.57 16.40
C LYS A 577 23.75 -19.46 15.38
N LYS A 578 23.02 -19.97 14.39
CA LYS A 578 23.52 -20.80 13.28
C LYS A 578 23.84 -20.01 12.02
N ILE A 579 23.57 -18.70 12.01
CA ILE A 579 23.88 -17.80 10.89
C ILE A 579 25.23 -17.11 11.13
N SER A 580 25.97 -16.91 10.06
CA SER A 580 27.11 -16.00 10.00
C SER A 580 27.03 -15.13 8.75
N VAL A 581 27.25 -13.83 8.90
CA VAL A 581 27.28 -12.87 7.79
C VAL A 581 28.70 -12.33 7.63
N SER A 582 29.18 -12.25 6.40
CA SER A 582 30.45 -11.60 6.05
C SER A 582 30.16 -10.32 5.26
N PRO A 583 30.27 -9.13 5.88
CA PRO A 583 29.99 -7.86 5.21
C PRO A 583 30.90 -7.60 4.01
N ASN A 584 32.19 -7.97 4.14
CA ASN A 584 33.21 -7.75 3.10
C ASN A 584 32.89 -8.52 1.81
N ASN A 585 32.51 -9.79 1.96
CA ASN A 585 32.23 -10.68 0.83
C ASN A 585 30.75 -10.73 0.46
N ARG A 586 29.90 -9.96 1.19
CA ARG A 586 28.43 -9.99 1.09
C ARG A 586 27.89 -11.42 1.03
N SER A 587 28.43 -12.29 1.87
CA SER A 587 28.00 -13.68 1.96
C SER A 587 27.28 -13.95 3.28
N ILE A 588 26.31 -14.84 3.23
CA ILE A 588 25.62 -15.37 4.38
C ILE A 588 25.81 -16.89 4.40
N SER A 589 26.23 -17.43 5.54
CA SER A 589 26.24 -18.87 5.80
C SER A 589 25.25 -19.20 6.89
N PHE A 590 24.57 -20.33 6.77
CA PHE A 590 23.53 -20.73 7.70
C PHE A 590 23.45 -22.26 7.81
N GLU A 591 22.76 -22.74 8.83
CA GLU A 591 22.38 -24.14 8.98
C GLU A 591 20.90 -24.19 9.37
N ASP A 592 20.17 -25.14 8.80
CA ASP A 592 18.76 -25.37 9.12
C ASP A 592 18.59 -25.78 10.60
N VAL A 593 17.42 -25.49 11.17
CA VAL A 593 17.07 -25.99 12.52
C VAL A 593 16.29 -27.27 12.32
N LYS A 594 16.96 -28.41 12.54
CA LYS A 594 16.38 -29.75 12.38
C LYS A 594 14.97 -29.82 12.96
N ASP A 595 14.03 -30.33 12.18
CA ASP A 595 12.61 -30.47 12.53
C ASP A 595 11.83 -29.18 12.79
N PHE A 596 12.43 -27.98 12.73
CA PHE A 596 11.74 -26.74 13.08
C PHE A 596 11.81 -25.61 12.05
N LEU A 597 12.91 -25.50 11.30
CA LEU A 597 13.12 -24.43 10.33
C LEU A 597 13.97 -24.91 9.16
N GLU A 598 13.47 -24.73 7.94
CA GLU A 598 14.15 -25.05 6.69
C GLU A 598 14.16 -23.83 5.76
N VAL A 599 15.34 -23.36 5.37
CA VAL A 599 15.49 -22.23 4.44
C VAL A 599 15.20 -22.68 3.00
N LYS A 600 14.37 -21.92 2.29
CA LYS A 600 14.00 -22.18 0.88
C LYS A 600 14.73 -21.28 -0.10
N SER A 601 14.90 -20.01 0.23
CA SER A 601 15.63 -19.07 -0.62
C SER A 601 16.10 -17.86 0.17
N ILE A 602 17.18 -17.23 -0.30
CA ILE A 602 17.70 -15.99 0.26
C ILE A 602 17.78 -14.94 -0.84
N ASN A 603 17.18 -13.79 -0.59
CA ASN A 603 17.31 -12.60 -1.43
C ASN A 603 18.21 -11.59 -0.70
N PHE A 604 19.25 -11.11 -1.36
CA PHE A 604 19.99 -9.95 -0.92
C PHE A 604 19.32 -8.69 -1.48
N LYS A 605 18.79 -7.84 -0.60
CA LYS A 605 18.05 -6.63 -0.98
C LYS A 605 18.86 -5.39 -0.64
N GLN A 606 18.96 -4.47 -1.59
CA GLN A 606 19.54 -3.15 -1.40
C GLN A 606 18.51 -2.09 -1.75
N VAL A 607 18.18 -1.24 -0.79
CA VAL A 607 17.09 -0.28 -0.90
C VAL A 607 17.65 1.13 -0.95
N THR A 608 17.16 1.92 -1.91
CA THR A 608 17.49 3.34 -2.09
C THR A 608 16.20 4.14 -2.16
N LYS A 609 16.12 5.28 -1.46
CA LYS A 609 14.91 6.09 -1.37
C LYS A 609 15.10 7.46 -2.01
N PHE A 610 14.09 7.91 -2.76
CA PHE A 610 14.07 9.17 -3.48
C PHE A 610 12.81 9.96 -3.11
N LYS A 611 12.97 11.24 -2.79
CA LYS A 611 11.83 12.11 -2.48
C LYS A 611 11.29 12.65 -3.79
N LEU A 612 10.02 12.35 -4.12
CA LEU A 612 9.39 12.87 -5.33
C LEU A 612 8.87 14.29 -5.07
N HIS A 613 7.88 14.37 -4.19
CA HIS A 613 7.36 15.58 -3.58
C HIS A 613 6.70 15.15 -2.28
N TYR A 614 6.56 16.05 -1.30
CA TYR A 614 5.89 15.67 -0.06
C TYR A 614 4.41 15.36 -0.33
N PRO A 615 3.83 14.25 0.20
CA PRO A 615 4.42 13.24 1.11
C PRO A 615 4.91 11.95 0.43
N PHE A 616 5.11 11.93 -0.89
CA PHE A 616 5.47 10.74 -1.67
C PHE A 616 6.98 10.47 -1.75
N ILE A 617 7.34 9.22 -1.47
CA ILE A 617 8.70 8.69 -1.54
C ILE A 617 8.71 7.50 -2.50
N ALA A 618 9.64 7.49 -3.44
CA ALA A 618 9.94 6.33 -4.26
C ALA A 618 11.06 5.49 -3.62
N GLU A 619 10.88 4.18 -3.58
CA GLU A 619 11.82 3.20 -3.07
C GLU A 619 12.23 2.28 -4.21
N VAL A 620 13.52 2.34 -4.55
CA VAL A 620 14.15 1.48 -5.54
C VAL A 620 14.88 0.36 -4.81
N SER A 621 14.42 -0.87 -5.04
CA SER A 621 15.03 -2.06 -4.45
C SER A 621 15.74 -2.87 -5.54
N ARG A 622 17.07 -3.02 -5.40
CA ARG A 622 17.85 -4.03 -6.13
C ARG A 622 17.76 -5.34 -5.36
N ILE A 623 17.24 -6.37 -6.01
CA ILE A 623 17.01 -7.68 -5.39
C ILE A 623 17.85 -8.71 -6.14
N GLU A 624 18.74 -9.36 -5.42
CA GLU A 624 19.62 -10.41 -5.94
C GLU A 624 19.28 -11.74 -5.26
N ARG A 625 18.77 -12.70 -6.03
CA ARG A 625 18.49 -14.04 -5.52
C ARG A 625 19.79 -14.82 -5.43
N LEU A 626 20.19 -15.18 -4.22
CA LEU A 626 21.45 -15.87 -3.97
C LEU A 626 21.34 -17.34 -4.37
N GLU A 627 22.33 -17.83 -5.11
CA GLU A 627 22.56 -19.26 -5.26
C GLU A 627 23.04 -19.83 -3.92
N ILE A 628 22.35 -20.87 -3.43
CA ILE A 628 22.68 -21.53 -2.17
C ILE A 628 23.42 -22.82 -2.49
N THR A 629 24.65 -22.93 -1.98
CA THR A 629 25.51 -24.11 -2.16
C THR A 629 25.94 -24.65 -0.80
N ASP A 630 26.19 -25.95 -0.71
CA ASP A 630 26.76 -26.55 0.50
C ASP A 630 28.22 -26.10 0.68
N GLN A 631 28.60 -25.80 1.92
CA GLN A 631 29.98 -25.45 2.24
C GLN A 631 30.82 -26.73 2.36
N PRO A 632 31.96 -26.85 1.66
CA PRO A 632 32.82 -28.03 1.76
C PRO A 632 33.21 -28.31 3.21
N ASN A 633 33.12 -29.58 3.61
CA ASN A 633 33.46 -30.06 4.95
C ASN A 633 32.67 -29.39 6.09
N SER A 634 31.47 -28.87 5.82
CA SER A 634 30.59 -28.28 6.82
C SER A 634 29.13 -28.67 6.57
N ILE A 635 28.34 -28.74 7.64
CA ILE A 635 26.88 -28.84 7.56
C ILE A 635 26.21 -27.51 7.14
N LYS A 636 27.00 -26.44 7.04
CA LYS A 636 26.52 -25.11 6.67
C LYS A 636 26.31 -25.00 5.16
N LYS A 637 25.30 -24.23 4.79
CA LYS A 637 25.05 -23.75 3.43
C LYS A 637 25.54 -22.31 3.33
N ILE A 638 25.97 -21.90 2.15
CA ILE A 638 26.43 -20.54 1.87
C ILE A 638 25.65 -19.95 0.69
N GLY A 639 25.24 -18.69 0.85
CA GLY A 639 24.73 -17.84 -0.23
C GLY A 639 25.65 -16.64 -0.40
N LYS A 640 26.11 -16.39 -1.62
CA LYS A 640 27.05 -15.29 -1.93
C LYS A 640 26.54 -14.44 -3.08
N THR A 641 26.70 -13.12 -2.97
CA THR A 641 26.41 -12.23 -4.11
C THR A 641 27.42 -12.44 -5.23
N GLY A 642 26.99 -12.36 -6.49
CA GLY A 642 27.85 -12.62 -7.63
C GLY A 642 27.16 -12.45 -8.99
N PRO A 643 27.93 -12.43 -10.09
CA PRO A 643 27.43 -12.14 -11.42
C PRO A 643 26.50 -13.22 -11.99
N LYS A 644 26.55 -14.44 -11.44
CA LYS A 644 25.67 -15.55 -11.84
C LYS A 644 24.26 -15.45 -11.25
N ASN A 645 24.07 -14.62 -10.22
CA ASN A 645 22.79 -14.51 -9.55
C ASN A 645 21.78 -13.75 -10.40
N ARG A 646 20.50 -14.14 -10.30
CA ARG A 646 19.41 -13.41 -10.94
C ARG A 646 19.15 -12.12 -10.17
N VAL A 647 19.34 -10.99 -10.84
CA VAL A 647 19.11 -9.64 -10.29
C VAL A 647 17.91 -9.01 -10.97
N HIS A 648 17.04 -8.38 -10.20
CA HIS A 648 15.95 -7.56 -10.71
C HIS A 648 15.77 -6.32 -9.84
N TYR A 649 15.08 -5.33 -10.40
CA TYR A 649 14.80 -4.05 -9.75
C TYR A 649 13.29 -3.85 -9.62
N THR A 650 12.87 -3.33 -8.47
CA THR A 650 11.49 -2.94 -8.19
C THR A 650 11.47 -1.46 -7.79
N ILE A 651 10.39 -0.76 -8.15
CA ILE A 651 10.17 0.64 -7.79
C ILE A 651 8.78 0.73 -7.14
N GLU A 652 8.76 1.08 -5.87
CA GLU A 652 7.54 1.27 -5.09
C GLU A 652 7.41 2.73 -4.67
N VAL A 653 6.24 3.33 -4.83
CA VAL A 653 5.93 4.68 -4.38
C VAL A 653 4.94 4.60 -3.23
N TYR A 654 5.31 5.12 -2.07
CA TYR A 654 4.44 5.19 -0.91
C TYR A 654 4.29 6.61 -0.41
N ASN A 655 3.19 6.84 0.30
CA ASN A 655 2.94 8.06 1.05
C ASN A 655 3.48 7.88 2.47
N ASP A 656 4.40 8.75 2.89
CA ASP A 656 5.08 8.64 4.19
C ASP A 656 4.09 8.81 5.37
N ASN A 657 3.05 9.63 5.20
CA ASN A 657 2.01 9.81 6.21
C ASN A 657 1.20 8.52 6.43
N HIS A 658 0.91 7.76 5.36
CA HIS A 658 0.22 6.46 5.48
C HIS A 658 1.07 5.46 6.25
N ARG A 659 2.38 5.47 5.99
CA ARG A 659 3.33 4.56 6.66
C ARG A 659 3.37 4.80 8.16
N GLU A 660 3.36 6.05 8.60
CA GLU A 660 3.27 6.38 10.03
C GLU A 660 1.93 5.95 10.64
N ALA A 661 0.81 6.13 9.93
CA ALA A 661 -0.49 5.65 10.37
C ALA A 661 -0.50 4.12 10.55
N PHE A 662 -0.01 3.37 9.56
CA PHE A 662 0.01 1.90 9.61
C PHE A 662 0.97 1.31 10.65
N LYS A 663 1.92 2.08 11.19
CA LYS A 663 2.73 1.59 12.33
C LYS A 663 1.88 1.27 13.56
N GLN A 664 0.71 1.91 13.70
CA GLN A 664 -0.21 1.64 14.81
C GLN A 664 -0.72 0.20 14.80
N ASN A 665 -0.83 -0.43 13.63
CA ASN A 665 -1.27 -1.82 13.49
C ASN A 665 -0.29 -2.84 14.09
N MET A 666 0.99 -2.48 14.25
CA MET A 666 2.01 -3.37 14.80
C MET A 666 1.80 -3.66 16.28
N SER A 667 1.16 -2.74 17.01
CA SER A 667 0.97 -2.81 18.46
C SER A 667 -0.46 -3.14 18.90
N LEU A 668 -1.36 -3.48 17.98
CA LEU A 668 -2.76 -3.75 18.31
C LEU A 668 -2.90 -4.94 19.28
N GLY A 669 -3.69 -4.73 20.33
CA GLY A 669 -4.19 -5.76 21.22
C GLY A 669 -5.27 -6.63 20.57
N SER A 670 -5.75 -7.61 21.31
CA SER A 670 -6.83 -8.50 20.85
C SER A 670 -8.15 -7.74 20.79
N GLY A 671 -8.81 -7.71 19.61
CA GLY A 671 -10.04 -6.95 19.38
C GLY A 671 -9.87 -5.44 19.24
N GLU A 672 -8.63 -4.92 19.23
CA GLU A 672 -8.37 -3.49 19.07
C GLU A 672 -8.38 -3.06 17.60
N ILE A 673 -8.79 -1.81 17.34
CA ILE A 673 -8.83 -1.19 16.01
C ILE A 673 -7.80 -0.07 15.96
N ALA A 674 -7.08 0.07 14.86
CA ALA A 674 -6.18 1.20 14.68
C ALA A 674 -6.93 2.54 14.67
N LYS A 675 -6.31 3.58 15.25
CA LYS A 675 -6.92 4.91 15.45
C LYS A 675 -7.02 5.73 14.17
N TRP A 676 -6.20 5.42 13.17
CA TRP A 676 -6.31 6.05 11.86
C TRP A 676 -7.62 5.65 11.19
N THR A 677 -8.12 6.52 10.32
CA THR A 677 -9.38 6.37 9.57
C THR A 677 -9.10 6.27 8.07
N VAL A 678 -10.07 5.77 7.30
CA VAL A 678 -9.98 5.75 5.83
C VAL A 678 -9.68 7.13 5.26
N ASP A 679 -10.23 8.19 5.86
CA ASP A 679 -10.01 9.59 5.42
C ASP A 679 -8.56 10.04 5.63
N ASN A 680 -7.85 9.51 6.65
CA ASN A 680 -6.41 9.78 6.80
C ASN A 680 -5.58 9.21 5.64
N ILE A 681 -6.09 8.17 4.96
CA ILE A 681 -5.38 7.46 3.88
C ILE A 681 -5.85 7.94 2.50
N LEU A 682 -7.17 7.98 2.25
CA LEU A 682 -7.72 8.37 0.96
C LEU A 682 -7.90 9.89 0.83
N GLY A 683 -7.88 10.65 1.93
CA GLY A 683 -8.30 12.04 2.01
C GLY A 683 -9.81 12.15 2.26
N GLU A 684 -10.26 13.33 2.68
CA GLU A 684 -11.65 13.59 3.03
C GLU A 684 -12.62 13.34 1.86
N SER A 685 -13.79 12.79 2.17
CA SER A 685 -14.88 12.60 1.23
C SER A 685 -15.49 13.95 0.81
N PRO A 686 -15.97 14.13 -0.44
CA PRO A 686 -15.98 13.15 -1.55
C PRO A 686 -14.73 13.19 -2.43
N LEU A 687 -13.85 14.18 -2.24
CA LEU A 687 -12.76 14.49 -3.17
C LEU A 687 -11.62 13.46 -3.13
N ARG A 688 -11.38 12.82 -1.97
CA ARG A 688 -10.31 11.84 -1.75
C ARG A 688 -8.95 12.31 -2.32
N ASN A 689 -8.54 13.52 -1.91
CA ASN A 689 -7.39 14.21 -2.50
C ASN A 689 -6.10 13.38 -2.47
N ASN A 690 -5.82 12.64 -1.37
CA ASN A 690 -4.61 11.81 -1.27
C ASN A 690 -4.61 10.68 -2.31
N LEU A 691 -5.78 10.08 -2.58
CA LEU A 691 -5.93 9.07 -3.62
C LEU A 691 -5.69 9.67 -5.01
N VAL A 692 -6.25 10.85 -5.28
CA VAL A 692 -6.05 11.58 -6.54
C VAL A 692 -4.57 11.93 -6.74
N GLU A 693 -3.89 12.39 -5.71
CA GLU A 693 -2.46 12.72 -5.75
C GLU A 693 -1.58 11.47 -5.98
N LEU A 694 -1.90 10.34 -5.35
CA LEU A 694 -1.22 9.07 -5.60
C LEU A 694 -1.33 8.69 -7.08
N VAL A 695 -2.55 8.70 -7.64
CA VAL A 695 -2.79 8.35 -9.04
C VAL A 695 -2.06 9.31 -9.98
N LYS A 696 -2.12 10.63 -9.74
CA LYS A 696 -1.38 11.62 -10.53
C LYS A 696 0.13 11.38 -10.48
N THR A 697 0.66 11.07 -9.30
CA THR A 697 2.08 10.77 -9.10
C THR A 697 2.51 9.55 -9.90
N MET A 698 1.73 8.47 -9.83
CA MET A 698 2.02 7.23 -10.55
C MET A 698 1.90 7.41 -12.07
N LEU A 699 0.87 8.11 -12.56
CA LEU A 699 0.72 8.41 -13.99
C LEU A 699 1.90 9.24 -14.52
N LEU A 700 2.32 10.28 -13.78
CA LEU A 700 3.47 11.10 -14.17
C LEU A 700 4.76 10.28 -14.19
N LEU A 701 4.94 9.40 -13.20
CA LEU A 701 6.10 8.51 -13.13
C LEU A 701 6.14 7.56 -14.33
N VAL A 702 5.00 6.92 -14.66
CA VAL A 702 4.91 6.03 -15.83
C VAL A 702 5.25 6.79 -17.12
N GLU A 703 4.72 7.98 -17.35
CA GLU A 703 5.02 8.75 -18.56
C GLU A 703 6.52 9.05 -18.72
N ARG A 704 7.20 9.37 -17.61
CA ARG A 704 8.64 9.64 -17.64
C ARG A 704 9.46 8.37 -17.84
N CYS A 705 9.15 7.29 -17.12
CA CYS A 705 9.81 5.99 -17.29
C CYS A 705 9.57 5.41 -18.68
N HIS A 706 8.38 5.59 -19.26
CA HIS A 706 8.07 5.17 -20.61
C HIS A 706 9.00 5.82 -21.64
N LYS A 707 9.23 7.14 -21.57
CA LYS A 707 10.16 7.85 -22.47
C LYS A 707 11.57 7.29 -22.38
N ILE A 708 12.06 6.99 -21.17
CA ILE A 708 13.37 6.36 -20.99
C ILE A 708 13.40 4.96 -21.63
N ALA A 709 12.36 4.15 -21.39
CA ALA A 709 12.26 2.82 -21.99
C ALA A 709 12.17 2.89 -23.53
N GLU A 710 11.51 3.90 -24.07
CA GLU A 710 11.42 4.17 -25.50
C GLU A 710 12.77 4.49 -26.12
N LEU A 711 13.49 5.48 -25.58
CA LEU A 711 14.83 5.84 -26.02
C LEU A 711 15.79 4.65 -25.96
N ARG A 712 15.73 3.86 -24.89
CA ARG A 712 16.58 2.66 -24.77
C ARG A 712 16.26 1.60 -25.81
N SER A 713 14.98 1.46 -26.19
CA SER A 713 14.58 0.52 -27.23
C SER A 713 15.11 0.92 -28.60
N GLN A 714 15.07 2.21 -28.91
CA GLN A 714 15.59 2.75 -30.18
C GLN A 714 17.11 2.56 -30.27
N GLN A 715 17.84 2.74 -29.16
CA GLN A 715 19.28 2.47 -29.10
C GLN A 715 19.59 1.00 -29.37
N ILE A 716 18.87 0.07 -28.73
CA ILE A 716 19.09 -1.37 -28.94
C ILE A 716 18.87 -1.75 -30.41
N VAL A 717 17.84 -1.20 -31.05
CA VAL A 717 17.56 -1.45 -32.49
C VAL A 717 18.63 -0.84 -33.40
N ALA A 718 19.31 0.23 -32.99
CA ALA A 718 20.41 0.82 -33.75
C ALA A 718 21.76 0.10 -33.55
N GLU A 719 21.93 -0.62 -32.43
CA GLU A 719 23.13 -1.40 -32.09
C GLU A 719 23.10 -2.83 -32.66
N THR A 720 21.92 -3.34 -33.04
CA THR A 720 21.69 -4.63 -33.71
C THR A 720 21.51 -4.47 -35.20
#